data_AF-A0A7Y2SJV4-F1
#
_entry.id   AF-A0A7Y2SJV4-F1
#
_cell.length_a   1.000
_cell.length_b   1.000
_cell.length_c   1.000
_cell.angle_alpha   90.00
_cell.angle_beta   90.00
_cell.angle_gamma   90.00
#
_symmetry.space_group_name_H-M   'P 1'
#
loop_
_entity.id
_entity.type
_entity.pdbx_description
1 polymer ?
#
loop_
_entity_poly.entity_id
_entity_poly.type
_entity_poly.pdbx_seq_one_letter_code
_entity_poly.pdbx_strand_id
1 'polypeptide(L)'
;MHDDGTFGRLLRQLRRARDLTQEDLARAAFCAIDTVKKLEAGRRRPSRQLVAQLADVLGLDPAERPAFHAAAREGAVLEPGLVGDGVAAPRLRVQLLGDFVLCIGDQPAVAVGALRLRSLLAYLITHYPVPQLRRHLAALLWPDMPEPHANNNLRQLIYQLRQVIPGVDQIFSIGGQLIDWNKQVALDADVIRFTQAIARADAADRGTDLAAARAALDQAVSLYGGDLMPGCYDEWLVPERERLRALWLQALARLTRLLAVQGDHDGALYYAQNLAQADPLDEAAAITLIRLLAARHDRAGALRAYQTLSDTLSRELGVEPGATARRLYAALLRAENTPPALPTIPQKPTASTLIGRRSEWEELHNAWHRACAGTPQLALICGEAGIGKSRLSEELYALAGGETSAAVARCYASEGELALGPVITWLRNERLRPHLAQLPPVWLAEVARVMPELSIELPDLPSPAPISEYGQRQRFFEALARAVLVAPPPRLLIIDDLQWCDQETIEWLHMLLRFDPAAQLLVVATLRDDELPAQHPARGLFRQLRRDSCLVEITLHPLDAAETAHLAAQVVGHEIDDVFAMRLYREAEGNPLFIVELIQVGDLPPPATDRMLPAPIQAVIAGRLAQLSEQARDVAHLAATVGREFGIDLLVGASGVADELIAHALDELWQRRIIREQGAGRYDFSHDKLREVAYAQVGVPQRRLLHRRIAYALESLFGEDRDTLAGQIAAHYDRAGNTPQALDFYGRAALVAQGVFAHSEAAQLLRRGLGLLPLLPAGRSRNARELELLQALGLSLVALEGYGSAAVTEAYHRTRDLSVLLGHPPSPPILRALVLTSISKTNYDAALGFAEQLLTQAEHQGDPVIAVEGHYTTGVTTFYRADFVRSRRHLAQAIAQYEPSRRMAHIAAFAQDPQVVCLNRLALNLLCLGYLDQAIAQQRAALTVAEEIGHPFSLGYCLGWGALLHCVQSDIPASRASAERAVALGHEHHLGQWLPMGQAILGWTLAMQTTRAADSDDGLAQLRIGAEGFLSTGFMGLRPFYLALRAEVRLARQEPDAALALLDEALALAKASGERWYMAELYRFYGAALLVCSDPGRAEASFLSAITVAKNQQARLFELRAALELARLWQTSNRAHEARRLLGPVYDWFSEGRDTPELREAARLLAGLPV
;
A
#
# COMPACT_ATOMS: atom_id res chain seq x y z
N MET A 1 -83.92 -4.46 46.70
CA MET A 1 -83.31 -5.65 46.05
C MET A 1 -83.26 -6.75 47.08
N HIS A 2 -83.97 -7.86 46.87
CA HIS A 2 -83.98 -8.97 47.82
C HIS A 2 -82.57 -9.51 48.00
N ASP A 3 -82.13 -9.46 49.24
CA ASP A 3 -80.91 -10.04 49.79
C ASP A 3 -80.84 -11.52 49.40
N ASP A 4 -79.92 -11.88 48.49
CA ASP A 4 -79.74 -13.24 48.02
C ASP A 4 -79.14 -14.04 49.18
N GLY A 5 -80.04 -14.53 50.03
CA GLY A 5 -79.79 -14.95 51.40
C GLY A 5 -78.51 -15.76 51.54
N THR A 6 -77.58 -15.25 52.33
CA THR A 6 -76.29 -15.83 52.71
C THR A 6 -76.37 -17.34 52.98
N PHE A 7 -77.45 -17.79 53.63
CA PHE A 7 -77.70 -19.21 53.88
C PHE A 7 -77.98 -20.03 52.62
N GLY A 8 -78.73 -19.51 51.65
CA GLY A 8 -79.06 -20.22 50.41
C GLY A 8 -77.84 -20.43 49.51
N ARG A 9 -76.90 -19.47 49.50
CA ARG A 9 -75.60 -19.61 48.84
C ARG A 9 -74.70 -20.63 49.54
N LEU A 10 -74.61 -20.57 50.86
CA LEU A 10 -73.86 -21.54 51.67
C LEU A 10 -74.38 -22.97 51.47
N LEU A 11 -75.70 -23.17 51.52
CA LEU A 11 -76.32 -24.47 51.31
C LEU A 11 -76.02 -25.03 49.91
N ARG A 12 -76.04 -24.17 48.89
CA ARG A 12 -75.72 -24.55 47.50
C ARG A 12 -74.24 -24.90 47.32
N GLN A 13 -73.34 -24.18 47.98
CA GLN A 13 -71.90 -24.46 47.97
C GLN A 13 -71.59 -25.79 48.65
N LEU A 14 -72.09 -26.00 49.87
CA LEU A 14 -71.86 -27.25 50.61
C LEU A 14 -72.48 -28.46 49.89
N ARG A 15 -73.68 -28.31 49.32
CA ARG A 15 -74.30 -29.38 48.51
C ARG A 15 -73.44 -29.75 47.30
N ARG A 16 -72.94 -28.76 46.55
CA ARG A 16 -72.07 -28.98 45.38
C ARG A 16 -70.72 -29.57 45.77
N ALA A 17 -70.14 -29.16 46.90
CA ALA A 17 -68.89 -29.71 47.40
C ALA A 17 -69.01 -31.20 47.75
N ARG A 18 -70.22 -31.69 48.06
CA ARG A 18 -70.51 -33.11 48.30
C ARG A 18 -71.15 -33.82 47.10
N ASP A 19 -71.15 -33.17 45.94
CA ASP A 19 -71.68 -33.67 44.66
C ASP A 19 -73.13 -34.19 44.70
N LEU A 20 -73.95 -33.62 45.59
CA LEU A 20 -75.36 -33.97 45.74
C LEU A 20 -76.22 -33.14 44.79
N THR A 21 -77.20 -33.74 44.11
CA THR A 21 -78.23 -32.95 43.41
C THR A 21 -79.22 -32.32 44.41
N GLN A 22 -80.02 -31.33 43.98
CA GLN A 22 -81.10 -30.79 44.84
C GLN A 22 -82.11 -31.88 45.22
N GLU A 23 -82.27 -32.87 44.35
CA GLU A 23 -83.16 -34.02 44.50
C GLU A 23 -82.61 -35.01 45.53
N ASP A 24 -81.30 -35.27 45.50
CA ASP A 24 -80.59 -36.11 46.47
C ASP A 24 -80.59 -35.48 47.87
N LEU A 25 -80.29 -34.18 47.95
CA LEU A 25 -80.32 -33.44 49.21
C LEU A 25 -81.74 -33.42 49.81
N ALA A 26 -82.76 -33.23 48.97
CA ALA A 26 -84.16 -33.25 49.40
C ALA A 26 -84.58 -34.63 49.93
N ARG A 27 -84.19 -35.69 49.21
CA ARG A 27 -84.46 -37.08 49.59
C ARG A 27 -83.77 -37.45 50.91
N ALA A 28 -82.48 -37.12 51.04
CA ALA A 28 -81.70 -37.44 52.23
C ALA A 28 -82.09 -36.60 53.46
N ALA A 29 -82.53 -35.36 53.27
CA ALA A 29 -83.04 -34.50 54.34
C ALA A 29 -84.54 -34.68 54.61
N PHE A 30 -85.19 -35.67 54.00
CA PHE A 30 -86.62 -35.97 54.13
C PHE A 30 -87.53 -34.75 53.92
N CYS A 31 -87.28 -33.97 52.86
CA CYS A 31 -88.09 -32.81 52.51
C CYS A 31 -88.44 -32.76 51.01
N ALA A 32 -89.46 -31.99 50.63
CA ALA A 32 -89.82 -31.84 49.22
C ALA A 32 -88.72 -31.08 48.46
N ILE A 33 -88.42 -31.47 47.22
CA ILE A 33 -87.41 -30.81 46.38
C ILE A 33 -87.64 -29.30 46.22
N ASP A 34 -88.91 -28.90 46.19
CA ASP A 34 -89.30 -27.49 46.08
C ASP A 34 -88.92 -26.69 47.34
N THR A 35 -88.78 -27.36 48.49
CA THR A 35 -88.25 -26.78 49.73
C THR A 35 -86.77 -26.48 49.59
N VAL A 36 -85.96 -27.40 49.07
CA VAL A 36 -84.52 -27.17 48.83
C VAL A 36 -84.31 -26.05 47.80
N LYS A 37 -85.08 -26.03 46.71
CA LYS A 37 -85.05 -24.95 45.71
C LYS A 37 -85.36 -23.58 46.32
N LYS A 38 -86.39 -23.50 47.17
CA LYS A 38 -86.78 -22.26 47.85
C LYS A 38 -85.75 -21.82 48.90
N LEU A 39 -85.11 -22.76 49.60
CA LEU A 39 -84.03 -22.48 50.55
C LEU A 39 -82.77 -21.95 49.84
N GLU A 40 -82.33 -22.62 48.77
CA GLU A 40 -81.16 -22.17 47.99
C GLU A 40 -81.39 -20.83 47.28
N ALA A 41 -82.63 -20.50 46.92
CA ALA A 41 -83.01 -19.22 46.33
C ALA A 41 -83.27 -18.13 47.39
N GLY A 42 -83.06 -18.40 48.69
CA GLY A 42 -83.33 -17.46 49.78
C GLY A 42 -84.81 -17.10 49.98
N ARG A 43 -85.73 -17.81 49.31
CA ARG A 43 -87.18 -17.53 49.31
C ARG A 43 -87.93 -18.18 50.47
N ARG A 44 -87.25 -18.99 51.28
CA ARG A 44 -87.80 -19.65 52.48
C ARG A 44 -86.72 -19.71 53.56
N ARG A 45 -87.11 -19.53 54.82
CA ARG A 45 -86.22 -19.82 55.96
C ARG A 45 -86.42 -21.26 56.43
N PRO A 46 -85.34 -22.02 56.71
CA PRO A 46 -85.45 -23.39 57.18
C PRO A 46 -85.92 -23.44 58.64
N SER A 47 -86.66 -24.50 59.01
CA SER A 47 -86.98 -24.77 60.42
C SER A 47 -85.73 -25.31 61.13
N ARG A 48 -85.63 -25.13 62.46
CA ARG A 48 -84.48 -25.65 63.25
C ARG A 48 -84.24 -27.15 63.00
N GLN A 49 -85.32 -27.92 62.87
CA GLN A 49 -85.25 -29.35 62.59
C GLN A 49 -84.68 -29.64 61.20
N LEU A 50 -85.11 -28.89 60.18
CA LEU A 50 -84.60 -29.04 58.82
C LEU A 50 -83.13 -28.61 58.69
N VAL A 51 -82.68 -27.60 59.43
CA VAL A 51 -81.25 -27.21 59.44
C VAL A 51 -80.38 -28.30 60.04
N ALA A 52 -80.83 -28.96 61.11
CA ALA A 52 -80.10 -30.07 61.71
C ALA A 52 -80.01 -31.26 60.74
N GLN A 53 -81.11 -31.62 60.08
CA GLN A 53 -81.15 -32.66 59.05
C GLN A 53 -80.23 -32.34 57.87
N LEU A 54 -80.23 -31.09 57.40
CA LEU A 54 -79.33 -30.66 56.33
C LEU A 54 -77.86 -30.72 56.76
N ALA A 55 -77.54 -30.35 58.00
CA ALA A 55 -76.17 -30.44 58.53
C ALA A 55 -75.68 -31.90 58.64
N ASP A 56 -76.57 -32.82 59.03
CA ASP A 56 -76.26 -34.25 59.09
C ASP A 56 -76.07 -34.85 57.68
N VAL A 57 -76.95 -34.54 56.74
CA VAL A 57 -76.86 -35.03 55.35
C VAL A 57 -75.64 -34.48 54.62
N LEU A 58 -75.27 -33.23 54.91
CA LEU A 58 -74.05 -32.62 54.37
C LEU A 58 -72.79 -33.10 55.09
N GLY A 59 -72.92 -33.94 56.13
CA GLY A 59 -71.80 -34.49 56.90
C GLY A 59 -70.91 -33.40 57.48
N LEU A 60 -71.52 -32.39 58.11
CA LEU A 60 -70.80 -31.28 58.75
C LEU A 60 -70.27 -31.70 60.13
N ASP A 61 -69.02 -31.35 60.41
CA ASP A 61 -68.35 -31.67 61.67
C ASP A 61 -68.95 -30.89 62.85
N PRO A 62 -68.81 -31.39 64.10
CA PRO A 62 -69.36 -30.72 65.29
C PRO A 62 -68.92 -29.25 65.47
N ALA A 63 -67.75 -28.88 64.94
CA ALA A 63 -67.23 -27.51 64.94
C ALA A 63 -67.88 -26.59 63.89
N GLU A 64 -68.40 -27.15 62.79
CA GLU A 64 -68.98 -26.40 61.66
C GLU A 64 -70.49 -26.18 61.83
N ARG A 65 -71.15 -27.08 62.57
CA ARG A 65 -72.60 -27.03 62.84
C ARG A 65 -73.07 -25.71 63.48
N PRO A 66 -72.39 -25.12 64.48
CA PRO A 66 -72.83 -23.86 65.10
C PRO A 66 -72.90 -22.71 64.08
N ALA A 67 -71.91 -22.60 63.20
CA ALA A 67 -71.87 -21.57 62.15
C ALA A 67 -72.95 -21.80 61.08
N PHE A 68 -73.15 -23.04 60.65
CA PHE A 68 -74.23 -23.41 59.72
C PHE A 68 -75.63 -23.13 60.32
N HIS A 69 -75.82 -23.43 61.61
CA HIS A 69 -77.05 -23.11 62.34
C HIS A 69 -77.26 -21.60 62.53
N ALA A 70 -76.20 -20.83 62.77
CA ALA A 70 -76.25 -19.38 62.91
C ALA A 70 -76.61 -18.71 61.57
N ALA A 71 -75.99 -19.12 60.47
CA ALA A 71 -76.30 -18.65 59.12
C ALA A 71 -77.78 -18.89 58.76
N ALA A 72 -78.34 -20.04 59.18
CA ALA A 72 -79.75 -20.37 58.97
C ALA A 72 -80.74 -19.52 59.79
N ARG A 73 -80.34 -18.97 60.94
CA ARG A 73 -81.20 -18.19 61.84
C ARG A 73 -81.12 -16.68 61.61
N GLU A 74 -79.92 -16.15 61.44
CA GLU A 74 -79.65 -14.70 61.56
C GLU A 74 -79.23 -14.05 60.24
N GLY A 75 -79.03 -14.81 59.15
CA GLY A 75 -78.63 -14.24 57.86
C GLY A 75 -77.24 -13.57 57.86
N ALA A 76 -76.42 -13.84 58.87
CA ALA A 76 -75.07 -13.28 58.99
C ALA A 76 -74.12 -13.80 57.90
N VAL A 77 -73.25 -12.92 57.41
CA VAL A 77 -72.14 -13.21 56.48
C VAL A 77 -71.06 -13.96 57.25
N LEU A 78 -70.77 -15.20 56.87
CA LEU A 78 -69.62 -15.94 57.37
C LEU A 78 -68.37 -15.59 56.53
N GLU A 79 -67.26 -15.26 57.21
CA GLU A 79 -65.95 -15.15 56.58
C GLU A 79 -65.52 -16.49 55.94
N PRO A 80 -64.76 -16.46 54.83
CA PRO A 80 -64.41 -17.66 54.08
C PRO A 80 -63.36 -18.48 54.84
N GLY A 81 -63.81 -19.42 55.66
CA GLY A 81 -62.94 -20.36 56.38
C GLY A 81 -63.58 -21.72 56.73
N LEU A 82 -64.74 -22.06 56.17
CA LEU A 82 -65.51 -23.27 56.54
C LEU A 82 -65.71 -24.27 55.38
N VAL A 83 -64.82 -24.26 54.40
CA VAL A 83 -64.65 -25.40 53.47
C VAL A 83 -63.16 -25.68 53.44
N GLY A 84 -62.77 -26.86 53.91
CA GLY A 84 -61.39 -27.28 54.06
C GLY A 84 -60.53 -27.03 52.82
N ASP A 85 -59.32 -26.54 53.08
CA ASP A 85 -58.18 -26.52 52.18
C ASP A 85 -58.04 -27.87 51.46
N GLY A 86 -58.11 -27.83 50.13
CA GLY A 86 -57.96 -29.03 49.33
C GLY A 86 -57.91 -28.83 47.81
N VAL A 87 -57.93 -27.59 47.31
CA VAL A 87 -57.56 -27.31 45.92
C VAL A 87 -56.54 -26.20 45.96
N ALA A 88 -55.27 -26.55 45.80
CA ALA A 88 -54.21 -25.58 45.64
C ALA A 88 -54.61 -24.59 44.55
N ALA A 89 -54.56 -23.29 44.85
CA ALA A 89 -54.71 -22.24 43.87
C ALA A 89 -53.84 -22.59 42.64
N PRO A 90 -54.39 -22.61 41.41
CA PRO A 90 -53.59 -22.93 40.24
C PRO A 90 -52.45 -21.92 40.12
N ARG A 91 -51.22 -22.40 40.35
CA ARG A 91 -50.01 -21.60 40.17
C ARG A 91 -49.67 -21.60 38.69
N LEU A 92 -49.68 -20.43 38.06
CA LEU A 92 -49.28 -20.29 36.67
C LEU A 92 -47.87 -19.75 36.63
N ARG A 93 -46.89 -20.54 36.16
CA ARG A 93 -45.54 -20.04 35.88
C ARG A 93 -45.40 -19.80 34.39
N VAL A 94 -45.03 -18.58 34.01
CA VAL A 94 -44.92 -18.19 32.60
C VAL A 94 -43.61 -17.51 32.32
N GLN A 95 -42.96 -17.95 31.25
CA GLN A 95 -41.84 -17.25 30.62
C GLN A 95 -42.33 -16.69 29.29
N LEU A 96 -42.18 -15.38 29.10
CA LEU A 96 -42.53 -14.63 27.90
C LEU A 96 -41.34 -13.86 27.31
N LEU A 97 -40.27 -13.63 28.08
CA LEU A 97 -39.07 -12.91 27.65
C LEU A 97 -38.02 -13.92 27.14
N GLY A 98 -37.69 -13.83 25.85
CA GLY A 98 -36.73 -14.72 25.18
C GLY A 98 -37.28 -16.09 24.77
N ASP A 99 -38.30 -16.61 25.44
CA ASP A 99 -38.99 -17.87 25.10
C ASP A 99 -40.46 -17.85 25.56
N PHE A 100 -41.30 -18.75 25.02
CA PHE A 100 -42.66 -18.99 25.51
C PHE A 100 -42.77 -20.33 26.23
N VAL A 101 -42.85 -20.28 27.57
CA VAL A 101 -43.04 -21.46 28.42
C VAL A 101 -44.20 -21.23 29.37
N LEU A 102 -45.16 -22.15 29.41
CA LEU A 102 -46.33 -22.09 30.28
C LEU A 102 -46.41 -23.35 31.14
N CYS A 103 -46.33 -23.22 32.45
CA CYS A 103 -46.48 -24.32 33.41
C CYS A 103 -47.67 -24.06 34.34
N ILE A 104 -48.42 -25.14 34.65
CA ILE A 104 -49.57 -25.10 35.57
C ILE A 104 -49.24 -26.00 36.77
N GLY A 105 -49.11 -25.42 37.96
CA GLY A 105 -48.60 -26.11 39.14
C GLY A 105 -47.16 -26.58 38.95
N ASP A 106 -46.87 -27.82 39.35
CA ASP A 106 -45.57 -28.48 39.13
C ASP A 106 -45.54 -29.35 37.87
N GLN A 107 -46.51 -29.18 36.94
CA GLN A 107 -46.57 -29.96 35.70
C GLN A 107 -45.60 -29.41 34.63
N PRO A 108 -45.09 -30.28 33.74
CA PRO A 108 -44.21 -29.88 32.64
C PRO A 108 -44.90 -28.92 31.66
N ALA A 109 -44.09 -28.17 30.89
CA ALA A 109 -44.55 -27.12 29.99
C ALA A 109 -45.72 -27.57 29.08
N VAL A 110 -46.83 -26.82 29.13
CA VAL A 110 -48.01 -27.06 28.32
C VAL A 110 -47.72 -26.65 26.88
N ALA A 111 -47.77 -27.60 25.95
CA ALA A 111 -47.57 -27.35 24.53
C ALA A 111 -48.78 -26.58 23.93
N VAL A 112 -48.69 -25.25 23.91
CA VAL A 112 -49.68 -24.40 23.23
C VAL A 112 -49.30 -24.31 21.75
N GLY A 113 -49.87 -25.10 20.86
CA GLY A 113 -49.46 -25.14 19.45
C GLY A 113 -49.87 -23.92 18.60
N ALA A 114 -51.02 -23.31 18.92
CA ALA A 114 -51.57 -22.21 18.12
C ALA A 114 -50.99 -20.85 18.52
N LEU A 115 -50.31 -20.16 17.58
CA LEU A 115 -49.70 -18.84 17.82
C LEU A 115 -50.70 -17.79 18.32
N ARG A 116 -51.93 -17.79 17.78
CA ARG A 116 -53.01 -16.89 18.24
C ARG A 116 -53.41 -17.13 19.70
N LEU A 117 -53.35 -18.38 20.16
CA LEU A 117 -53.66 -18.72 21.55
C LEU A 117 -52.55 -18.25 22.49
N ARG A 118 -51.28 -18.37 22.06
CA ARG A 118 -50.14 -17.80 22.79
C ARG A 118 -50.22 -16.28 22.88
N SER A 119 -50.59 -15.60 21.80
CA SER A 119 -50.77 -14.14 21.77
C SER A 119 -51.87 -13.67 22.72
N LEU A 120 -53.04 -14.33 22.73
CA LEU A 120 -54.11 -14.04 23.70
C LEU A 120 -53.64 -14.20 25.15
N LEU A 121 -52.93 -15.29 25.45
CA LEU A 121 -52.39 -15.56 26.79
C LEU A 121 -51.35 -14.52 27.20
N ALA A 122 -50.40 -14.21 26.32
CA ALA A 122 -49.38 -13.19 26.55
C ALA A 122 -50.02 -11.84 26.83
N TYR A 123 -51.04 -11.44 26.06
CA TYR A 123 -51.76 -10.18 26.29
C TYR A 123 -52.46 -10.14 27.65
N LEU A 124 -53.16 -11.21 28.04
CA LEU A 124 -53.83 -11.28 29.33
C LEU A 124 -52.83 -11.19 30.49
N ILE A 125 -51.66 -11.83 30.35
CA ILE A 125 -50.60 -11.89 31.37
C ILE A 125 -49.89 -10.54 31.50
N THR A 126 -49.54 -9.88 30.39
CA THR A 126 -48.89 -8.56 30.43
C THR A 126 -49.79 -7.47 31.03
N HIS A 127 -51.11 -7.66 30.96
CA HIS A 127 -52.10 -6.74 31.52
C HIS A 127 -52.71 -7.23 32.84
N TYR A 128 -52.12 -8.24 33.50
CA TYR A 128 -52.59 -8.70 34.81
C TYR A 128 -52.51 -7.58 35.86
N PRO A 129 -53.51 -7.39 36.76
CA PRO A 129 -54.76 -8.14 36.91
C PRO A 129 -55.98 -7.46 36.25
N VAL A 130 -55.79 -6.66 35.19
CA VAL A 130 -56.85 -5.83 34.60
C VAL A 130 -57.84 -6.67 33.77
N PRO A 131 -59.16 -6.59 34.03
CA PRO A 131 -60.18 -7.27 33.22
C PRO A 131 -60.19 -6.78 31.77
N GLN A 132 -60.34 -7.69 30.80
CA GLN A 132 -60.29 -7.36 29.37
C GLN A 132 -61.64 -7.55 28.67
N LEU A 133 -62.03 -6.58 27.82
CA LEU A 133 -63.25 -6.65 27.02
C LEU A 133 -63.08 -7.62 25.84
N ARG A 134 -64.04 -8.53 25.64
CA ARG A 134 -64.00 -9.50 24.53
C ARG A 134 -63.99 -8.82 23.16
N ARG A 135 -64.76 -7.75 22.98
CA ARG A 135 -64.74 -6.94 21.75
C ARG A 135 -63.36 -6.34 21.44
N HIS A 136 -62.63 -5.93 22.48
CA HIS A 136 -61.29 -5.35 22.36
C HIS A 136 -60.28 -6.44 21.97
N LEU A 137 -60.31 -7.58 22.66
CA LEU A 137 -59.44 -8.73 22.33
C LEU A 137 -59.69 -9.27 20.93
N ALA A 138 -60.95 -9.27 20.46
CA ALA A 138 -61.29 -9.69 19.10
C ALA A 138 -60.72 -8.72 18.05
N ALA A 139 -60.88 -7.41 18.25
CA ALA A 139 -60.30 -6.41 17.35
C ALA A 139 -58.77 -6.42 17.36
N LEU A 140 -58.15 -6.62 18.53
CA LEU A 140 -56.69 -6.64 18.70
C LEU A 140 -56.03 -7.85 18.03
N LEU A 141 -56.64 -9.04 18.10
CA LEU A 141 -56.07 -10.26 17.51
C LEU A 141 -56.43 -10.45 16.02
N TRP A 142 -57.46 -9.76 15.52
CA TRP A 142 -57.89 -9.81 14.12
C TRP A 142 -58.29 -8.42 13.60
N PRO A 143 -57.33 -7.47 13.45
CA PRO A 143 -57.62 -6.09 13.08
C PRO A 143 -58.27 -5.95 11.69
N ASP A 144 -57.93 -6.84 10.75
CA ASP A 144 -58.41 -6.79 9.36
C ASP A 144 -59.78 -7.47 9.13
N MET A 145 -60.40 -7.99 10.19
CA MET A 145 -61.64 -8.76 10.09
C MET A 145 -62.86 -7.96 10.58
N PRO A 146 -64.03 -8.06 9.90
CA PRO A 146 -65.26 -7.46 10.41
C PRO A 146 -65.62 -8.00 11.80
N GLU A 147 -66.13 -7.14 12.68
CA GLU A 147 -66.43 -7.42 14.09
C GLU A 147 -67.19 -8.75 14.35
N PRO A 148 -68.20 -9.16 13.56
CA PRO A 148 -68.88 -10.45 13.76
C PRO A 148 -67.95 -11.66 13.56
N HIS A 149 -67.04 -11.59 12.58
CA HIS A 149 -66.09 -12.66 12.29
C HIS A 149 -64.98 -12.73 13.35
N ALA A 150 -64.44 -11.58 13.77
CA ALA A 150 -63.44 -11.50 14.83
C ALA A 150 -63.98 -12.05 16.17
N ASN A 151 -65.23 -11.71 16.52
CA ASN A 151 -65.88 -12.24 17.72
C ASN A 151 -66.13 -13.76 17.65
N ASN A 152 -66.45 -14.29 16.46
CA ASN A 152 -66.59 -15.73 16.26
C ASN A 152 -65.24 -16.46 16.40
N ASN A 153 -64.17 -15.91 15.83
CA ASN A 153 -62.81 -16.43 15.98
C ASN A 153 -62.35 -16.40 17.44
N LEU A 154 -62.61 -15.31 18.18
CA LEU A 154 -62.33 -15.24 19.61
C LEU A 154 -63.09 -16.30 20.40
N ARG A 155 -64.35 -16.59 20.04
CA ARG A 155 -65.14 -17.66 20.68
C ARG A 155 -64.51 -19.03 20.46
N GLN A 156 -64.02 -19.32 19.26
CA GLN A 156 -63.30 -20.55 18.95
C GLN A 156 -61.96 -20.61 19.70
N LEU A 157 -61.24 -19.49 19.79
CA LEU A 157 -59.95 -19.41 20.51
C LEU A 157 -60.12 -19.62 22.03
N ILE A 158 -61.19 -19.08 22.63
CA ILE A 158 -61.57 -19.33 24.03
C ILE A 158 -61.94 -20.81 24.25
N TYR A 159 -62.60 -21.43 23.27
CA TYR A 159 -62.89 -22.86 23.32
C TYR A 159 -61.60 -23.70 23.27
N GLN A 160 -60.64 -23.34 22.41
CA GLN A 160 -59.31 -23.96 22.39
C GLN A 160 -58.54 -23.74 23.69
N LEU A 161 -58.65 -22.54 24.29
CA LEU A 161 -58.06 -22.23 25.59
C LEU A 161 -58.55 -23.20 26.68
N ARG A 162 -59.85 -23.52 26.68
CA ARG A 162 -60.46 -24.51 27.59
C ARG A 162 -59.96 -25.95 27.38
N GLN A 163 -59.53 -26.28 26.16
CA GLN A 163 -59.00 -27.60 25.85
C GLN A 163 -57.51 -27.73 26.22
N VAL A 164 -56.74 -26.66 26.04
CA VAL A 164 -55.28 -26.65 26.24
C VAL A 164 -54.91 -26.47 27.71
N ILE A 165 -55.71 -25.74 28.49
CA ILE A 165 -55.45 -25.45 29.90
C ILE A 165 -56.50 -26.16 30.76
N PRO A 166 -56.18 -27.31 31.39
CA PRO A 166 -57.06 -27.97 32.33
C PRO A 166 -57.41 -27.04 33.50
N GLY A 167 -58.70 -26.89 33.80
CA GLY A 167 -59.16 -26.02 34.88
C GLY A 167 -59.07 -24.51 34.56
N VAL A 168 -59.07 -24.11 33.28
CA VAL A 168 -58.99 -22.69 32.88
C VAL A 168 -60.02 -21.78 33.56
N ASP A 169 -61.23 -22.27 33.87
CA ASP A 169 -62.26 -21.47 34.54
C ASP A 169 -61.94 -21.22 36.04
N GLN A 170 -60.92 -21.90 36.59
CA GLN A 170 -60.30 -21.57 37.88
C GLN A 170 -59.28 -20.44 37.75
N ILE A 171 -58.73 -20.23 36.55
CA ILE A 171 -57.73 -19.19 36.25
C ILE A 171 -58.40 -17.90 35.76
N PHE A 172 -59.33 -18.03 34.81
CA PHE A 172 -60.05 -16.91 34.21
C PHE A 172 -61.55 -17.01 34.48
N SER A 173 -62.17 -15.90 34.87
CA SER A 173 -63.62 -15.73 34.84
C SER A 173 -64.04 -15.26 33.44
N ILE A 174 -64.50 -16.19 32.61
CA ILE A 174 -64.89 -15.91 31.22
C ILE A 174 -66.39 -15.60 31.17
N GLY A 175 -66.73 -14.31 31.23
CA GLY A 175 -68.08 -13.80 31.13
C GLY A 175 -68.59 -13.59 29.70
N GLY A 176 -69.84 -13.12 29.57
CA GLY A 176 -70.46 -12.82 28.28
C GLY A 176 -69.74 -11.70 27.51
N GLN A 177 -69.21 -10.69 28.21
CA GLN A 177 -68.56 -9.52 27.61
C GLN A 177 -67.10 -9.28 28.06
N LEU A 178 -66.71 -9.85 29.19
CA LEU A 178 -65.39 -9.65 29.83
C LEU A 178 -64.68 -10.99 30.04
N ILE A 179 -63.36 -10.96 29.96
CA ILE A 179 -62.46 -12.00 30.47
C ILE A 179 -61.72 -11.38 31.65
N ASP A 180 -61.91 -11.93 32.84
CA ASP A 180 -61.30 -11.44 34.07
C ASP A 180 -60.42 -12.52 34.71
N TRP A 181 -59.51 -12.13 35.59
CA TRP A 181 -58.69 -13.05 36.37
C TRP A 181 -59.42 -13.49 37.63
N ASN A 182 -59.36 -14.77 37.97
CA ASN A 182 -59.93 -15.22 39.24
C ASN A 182 -59.04 -14.77 40.41
N LYS A 183 -59.65 -14.27 41.49
CA LYS A 183 -58.94 -13.66 42.64
C LYS A 183 -58.02 -14.62 43.39
N GLN A 184 -58.16 -15.92 43.17
CA GLN A 184 -57.37 -16.97 43.82
C GLN A 184 -56.16 -17.44 42.99
N VAL A 185 -55.89 -16.87 41.80
CA VAL A 185 -54.77 -17.29 40.96
C VAL A 185 -53.45 -16.69 41.45
N ALA A 186 -52.43 -17.55 41.59
CA ALA A 186 -51.06 -17.11 41.80
C ALA A 186 -50.29 -17.14 40.46
N LEU A 187 -50.01 -15.96 39.90
CA LEU A 187 -49.29 -15.79 38.64
C LEU A 187 -47.81 -15.46 38.90
N ASP A 188 -46.91 -16.32 38.43
CA ASP A 188 -45.45 -16.16 38.43
C ASP A 188 -44.97 -15.98 36.99
N ALA A 189 -45.07 -14.75 36.46
CA ALA A 189 -44.60 -14.42 35.12
C ALA A 189 -43.29 -13.62 35.17
N ASP A 190 -42.33 -13.97 34.33
CA ASP A 190 -41.05 -13.25 34.16
C ASP A 190 -41.24 -11.76 33.83
N VAL A 191 -42.14 -11.39 32.92
CA VAL A 191 -42.44 -9.99 32.57
C VAL A 191 -43.00 -9.18 33.75
N ILE A 192 -43.80 -9.83 34.61
CA ILE A 192 -44.34 -9.20 35.83
C ILE A 192 -43.24 -9.04 36.86
N ARG A 193 -42.41 -10.07 37.08
CA ARG A 193 -41.27 -10.00 38.00
C ARG A 193 -40.25 -8.95 37.55
N PHE A 194 -40.01 -8.83 36.25
CA PHE A 194 -39.16 -7.80 35.65
C PHE A 194 -39.69 -6.40 35.97
N THR A 195 -40.95 -6.10 35.63
CA THR A 195 -41.56 -4.80 35.89
C THR A 195 -41.66 -4.48 37.40
N GLN A 196 -41.91 -5.48 38.24
CA GLN A 196 -41.88 -5.33 39.70
C GLN A 196 -40.46 -5.09 40.26
N ALA A 197 -39.43 -5.68 39.66
CA ALA A 197 -38.05 -5.43 40.03
C ALA A 197 -37.65 -3.98 39.68
N ILE A 198 -38.03 -3.48 38.50
CA ILE A 198 -37.87 -2.07 38.14
C ILE A 198 -38.60 -1.15 39.12
N ALA A 199 -39.87 -1.43 39.45
CA ALA A 199 -40.64 -0.61 40.39
C ALA A 199 -40.03 -0.60 41.81
N ARG A 200 -39.45 -1.73 42.25
CA ARG A 200 -38.70 -1.82 43.51
C ARG A 200 -37.42 -1.00 43.48
N ALA A 201 -36.68 -1.02 42.37
CA ALA A 201 -35.52 -0.16 42.17
C ALA A 201 -35.90 1.33 42.24
N ASP A 202 -37.01 1.74 41.61
CA ASP A 202 -37.50 3.12 41.67
C ASP A 202 -37.96 3.53 43.07
N ALA A 203 -38.55 2.62 43.83
CA ALA A 203 -38.89 2.85 45.23
C ALA A 203 -37.64 2.98 46.12
N ALA A 204 -36.63 2.14 45.89
CA ALA A 204 -35.36 2.17 46.62
C ALA A 204 -34.56 3.46 46.34
N ASP A 205 -34.53 3.92 45.08
CA ASP A 205 -33.91 5.20 44.71
C ASP A 205 -34.56 6.39 45.44
N ARG A 206 -35.90 6.40 45.56
CA ARG A 206 -36.62 7.42 46.35
C ARG A 206 -36.32 7.34 47.85
N GLY A 207 -36.02 6.15 48.36
CA GLY A 207 -35.63 5.90 49.74
C GLY A 207 -34.12 6.07 50.02
N THR A 208 -33.30 6.38 49.02
CA THR A 208 -31.83 6.44 49.09
C THR A 208 -31.15 5.13 49.55
N ASP A 209 -31.82 3.98 49.40
CA ASP A 209 -31.26 2.66 49.71
C ASP A 209 -30.56 2.06 48.48
N LEU A 210 -29.27 2.39 48.33
CA LEU A 210 -28.45 1.96 47.19
C LEU A 210 -28.26 0.44 47.10
N ALA A 211 -28.31 -0.27 48.23
CA ALA A 211 -28.15 -1.73 48.27
C ALA A 211 -29.42 -2.43 47.76
N ALA A 212 -30.59 -1.97 48.22
CA ALA A 212 -31.87 -2.45 47.72
C ALA A 212 -32.07 -2.10 46.23
N ALA A 213 -31.63 -0.92 45.79
CA ALA A 213 -31.67 -0.50 44.39
C ALA A 213 -30.79 -1.40 43.51
N ARG A 214 -29.53 -1.68 43.91
CA ARG A 214 -28.63 -2.60 43.18
C ARG A 214 -29.25 -3.99 43.06
N ALA A 215 -29.70 -4.59 44.16
CA ALA A 215 -30.28 -5.93 44.15
C ALA A 215 -31.53 -6.03 43.27
N ALA A 216 -32.37 -4.99 43.26
CA ALA A 216 -33.55 -4.94 42.41
C ALA A 216 -33.19 -4.77 40.91
N LEU A 217 -32.17 -3.97 40.58
CA LEU A 217 -31.70 -3.79 39.21
C LEU A 217 -30.99 -5.04 38.67
N ASP A 218 -30.14 -5.70 39.47
CA ASP A 218 -29.50 -6.99 39.11
C ASP A 218 -30.58 -8.04 38.81
N GLN A 219 -31.60 -8.12 39.66
CA GLN A 219 -32.75 -9.00 39.42
C GLN A 219 -33.48 -8.65 38.11
N ALA A 220 -33.72 -7.37 37.82
CA ALA A 220 -34.38 -6.95 36.59
C ALA A 220 -33.56 -7.33 35.34
N VAL A 221 -32.26 -7.06 35.33
CA VAL A 221 -31.37 -7.41 34.19
C VAL A 221 -31.35 -8.92 33.96
N SER A 222 -31.28 -9.73 35.03
CA SER A 222 -31.28 -11.20 34.94
C SER A 222 -32.58 -11.81 34.42
N LEU A 223 -33.72 -11.13 34.61
CA LEU A 223 -35.04 -11.60 34.18
C LEU A 223 -35.32 -11.33 32.70
N TYR A 224 -34.56 -10.43 32.07
CA TYR A 224 -34.74 -10.08 30.66
C TYR A 224 -33.89 -10.99 29.77
N GLY A 225 -34.47 -12.10 29.32
CA GLY A 225 -33.80 -13.09 28.46
C GLY A 225 -33.86 -12.81 26.95
N GLY A 226 -34.56 -11.75 26.52
CA GLY A 226 -34.78 -11.40 25.12
C GLY A 226 -36.14 -10.72 24.90
N ASP A 227 -36.48 -10.50 23.63
CA ASP A 227 -37.74 -9.85 23.26
C ASP A 227 -38.97 -10.61 23.80
N LEU A 228 -40.06 -9.88 24.04
CA LEU A 228 -41.33 -10.46 24.43
C LEU A 228 -41.88 -11.34 23.29
N MET A 229 -42.09 -12.63 23.55
CA MET A 229 -42.70 -13.58 22.60
C MET A 229 -41.97 -13.65 21.23
N PRO A 230 -40.70 -14.07 21.16
CA PRO A 230 -39.97 -14.10 19.90
C PRO A 230 -40.66 -15.01 18.87
N GLY A 231 -40.70 -14.57 17.61
CA GLY A 231 -41.40 -15.26 16.53
C GLY A 231 -42.91 -14.99 16.43
N CYS A 232 -43.50 -14.20 17.33
CA CYS A 232 -44.86 -13.64 17.17
C CYS A 232 -44.78 -12.20 16.66
N TYR A 233 -45.60 -11.85 15.65
CA TYR A 233 -45.55 -10.55 14.95
C TYR A 233 -46.86 -9.78 15.05
N ASP A 234 -47.66 -10.02 16.08
CA ASP A 234 -48.90 -9.26 16.30
C ASP A 234 -48.57 -7.79 16.62
N GLU A 235 -49.31 -6.86 15.99
CA GLU A 235 -49.00 -5.42 16.06
C GLU A 235 -48.94 -4.87 17.49
N TRP A 236 -49.76 -5.40 18.40
CA TRP A 236 -49.77 -4.96 19.79
C TRP A 236 -48.47 -5.29 20.56
N LEU A 237 -47.68 -6.26 20.10
CA LEU A 237 -46.43 -6.66 20.75
C LEU A 237 -45.31 -5.66 20.51
N VAL A 238 -45.32 -4.94 19.38
CA VAL A 238 -44.26 -3.98 19.00
C VAL A 238 -44.06 -2.90 20.08
N PRO A 239 -45.09 -2.13 20.48
CA PRO A 239 -44.92 -1.10 21.51
C PRO A 239 -44.55 -1.68 22.89
N GLU A 240 -45.00 -2.89 23.22
CA GLU A 240 -44.62 -3.54 24.48
C GLU A 240 -43.17 -4.03 24.48
N ARG A 241 -42.67 -4.56 23.36
CA ARG A 241 -41.25 -4.91 23.19
C ARG A 241 -40.36 -3.69 23.34
N GLU A 242 -40.69 -2.60 22.65
CA GLU A 242 -39.97 -1.34 22.76
C GLU A 242 -39.98 -0.81 24.20
N ARG A 243 -41.14 -0.80 24.86
CA ARG A 243 -41.28 -0.37 26.26
C ARG A 243 -40.40 -1.21 27.20
N LEU A 244 -40.44 -2.54 27.08
CA LEU A 244 -39.68 -3.45 27.95
C LEU A 244 -38.17 -3.37 27.67
N ARG A 245 -37.76 -3.28 26.41
CA ARG A 245 -36.36 -3.08 26.02
C ARG A 245 -35.83 -1.75 26.54
N ALA A 246 -36.60 -0.67 26.44
CA ALA A 246 -36.23 0.64 26.98
C ALA A 246 -36.03 0.59 28.51
N LEU A 247 -36.92 -0.09 29.25
CA LEU A 247 -36.76 -0.29 30.69
C LEU A 247 -35.50 -1.10 31.03
N TRP A 248 -35.15 -2.10 30.23
CA TRP A 248 -33.96 -2.91 30.42
C TRP A 248 -32.66 -2.12 30.15
N LEU A 249 -32.60 -1.36 29.05
CA LEU A 249 -31.48 -0.46 28.76
C LEU A 249 -31.28 0.59 29.88
N GLN A 250 -32.38 1.15 30.39
CA GLN A 250 -32.34 2.06 31.54
C GLN A 250 -31.82 1.38 32.81
N ALA A 251 -32.18 0.12 33.05
CA ALA A 251 -31.69 -0.66 34.18
C ALA A 251 -30.17 -0.88 34.07
N LEU A 252 -29.66 -1.28 32.90
CA LEU A 252 -28.22 -1.41 32.63
C LEU A 252 -27.48 -0.10 32.90
N ALA A 253 -27.96 1.03 32.35
CA ALA A 253 -27.34 2.34 32.53
C ALA A 253 -27.34 2.81 34.00
N ARG A 254 -28.40 2.52 34.77
CA ARG A 254 -28.45 2.81 36.22
C ARG A 254 -27.45 1.95 36.99
N LEU A 255 -27.39 0.67 36.67
CA LEU A 255 -26.54 -0.29 37.35
C LEU A 255 -25.05 -0.01 37.07
N THR A 256 -24.67 0.31 35.83
CA THR A 256 -23.32 0.80 35.49
C THR A 256 -22.91 2.02 36.33
N ARG A 257 -23.80 3.01 36.50
CA ARG A 257 -23.51 4.20 37.30
C ARG A 257 -23.38 3.89 38.79
N LEU A 258 -24.26 3.06 39.34
CA LEU A 258 -24.21 2.66 40.75
C LEU A 258 -22.91 1.93 41.09
N LEU A 259 -22.50 0.97 40.25
CA LEU A 259 -21.26 0.22 40.44
C LEU A 259 -20.02 1.10 40.28
N ALA A 260 -20.01 1.99 39.29
CA ALA A 260 -18.92 2.94 39.12
C ALA A 260 -18.72 3.85 40.34
N VAL A 261 -19.82 4.29 40.98
CA VAL A 261 -19.76 5.09 42.23
C VAL A 261 -19.30 4.26 43.43
N GLN A 262 -19.66 2.98 43.48
CA GLN A 262 -19.24 2.05 44.54
C GLN A 262 -17.79 1.55 44.39
N GLY A 263 -17.09 1.90 43.30
CA GLY A 263 -15.73 1.45 43.01
C GLY A 263 -15.64 0.04 42.42
N ASP A 264 -16.77 -0.59 42.09
CA ASP A 264 -16.84 -1.88 41.42
C ASP A 264 -16.70 -1.68 39.90
N HIS A 265 -15.46 -1.38 39.47
CA HIS A 265 -15.16 -1.07 38.07
C HIS A 265 -15.31 -2.27 37.13
N ASP A 266 -15.09 -3.49 37.61
CA ASP A 266 -15.28 -4.72 36.83
C ASP A 266 -16.77 -4.96 36.55
N GLY A 267 -17.63 -4.85 37.58
CA GLY A 267 -19.07 -4.95 37.40
C GLY A 267 -19.61 -3.81 36.54
N ALA A 268 -19.15 -2.58 36.75
CA ALA A 268 -19.55 -1.43 35.91
C ALA A 268 -19.18 -1.65 34.44
N LEU A 269 -18.00 -2.22 34.16
CA LEU A 269 -17.54 -2.51 32.80
C LEU A 269 -18.42 -3.58 32.13
N TYR A 270 -18.77 -4.65 32.84
CA TYR A 270 -19.65 -5.71 32.32
C TYR A 270 -21.00 -5.15 31.84
N TYR A 271 -21.66 -4.35 32.67
CA TYR A 271 -22.95 -3.77 32.30
C TYR A 271 -22.84 -2.66 31.24
N ALA A 272 -21.73 -1.90 31.21
CA ALA A 272 -21.46 -0.91 30.15
C ALA A 272 -21.23 -1.57 28.78
N GLN A 273 -20.55 -2.72 28.74
CA GLN A 273 -20.37 -3.51 27.52
C GLN A 273 -21.71 -4.03 27.00
N ASN A 274 -22.54 -4.60 27.86
CA ASN A 274 -23.88 -5.09 27.48
C ASN A 274 -24.77 -3.96 26.97
N LEU A 275 -24.70 -2.76 27.58
CA LEU A 275 -25.44 -1.59 27.14
C LEU A 275 -25.01 -1.13 25.74
N ALA A 276 -23.69 -0.99 25.50
CA ALA A 276 -23.16 -0.55 24.21
C ALA A 276 -23.37 -1.58 23.09
N GLN A 277 -23.46 -2.88 23.40
CA GLN A 277 -23.82 -3.91 22.44
C GLN A 277 -25.32 -3.92 22.12
N ALA A 278 -26.17 -3.67 23.12
CA ALA A 278 -27.62 -3.69 22.98
C ALA A 278 -28.18 -2.45 22.25
N ASP A 279 -27.47 -1.32 22.35
CA ASP A 279 -27.76 -0.09 21.60
C ASP A 279 -26.46 0.53 21.05
N PRO A 280 -25.94 0.02 19.91
CA PRO A 280 -24.70 0.52 19.30
C PRO A 280 -24.75 1.97 18.84
N LEU A 281 -25.95 2.56 18.71
CA LEU A 281 -26.15 3.95 18.30
C LEU A 281 -26.22 4.92 19.50
N ASP A 282 -26.29 4.41 20.73
CA ASP A 282 -26.22 5.25 21.93
C ASP A 282 -24.77 5.68 22.23
N GLU A 283 -24.42 6.88 21.74
CA GLU A 283 -23.10 7.48 21.96
C GLU A 283 -22.78 7.63 23.46
N ALA A 284 -23.77 7.85 24.33
CA ALA A 284 -23.54 8.02 25.77
C ALA A 284 -23.12 6.70 26.44
N ALA A 285 -23.67 5.57 25.99
CA ALA A 285 -23.27 4.24 26.44
C ALA A 285 -21.81 3.94 26.05
N ALA A 286 -21.45 4.18 24.78
CA ALA A 286 -20.09 3.99 24.28
C ALA A 286 -19.07 4.90 24.99
N ILE A 287 -19.42 6.18 25.22
CA ILE A 287 -18.59 7.12 25.99
C ILE A 287 -18.34 6.61 27.41
N THR A 288 -19.35 6.03 28.05
CA THR A 288 -19.24 5.47 29.41
C THR A 288 -18.29 4.27 29.44
N LEU A 289 -18.39 3.38 28.43
CA LEU A 289 -17.47 2.26 28.24
C LEU A 289 -16.02 2.72 28.04
N ILE A 290 -15.79 3.70 27.15
CA ILE A 290 -14.47 4.29 26.88
C ILE A 290 -13.86 4.87 28.16
N ARG A 291 -14.64 5.59 28.98
CA ARG A 291 -14.17 6.15 30.25
C ARG A 291 -13.79 5.08 31.27
N LEU A 292 -14.59 4.02 31.40
CA LEU A 292 -14.31 2.93 32.33
C LEU A 292 -13.05 2.15 31.93
N LEU A 293 -12.85 1.91 30.63
CA LEU A 293 -11.63 1.29 30.09
C LEU A 293 -10.40 2.19 30.32
N ALA A 294 -10.54 3.50 30.05
CA ALA A 294 -9.48 4.47 30.31
C ALA A 294 -9.10 4.56 31.80
N ALA A 295 -10.08 4.54 32.71
CA ALA A 295 -9.85 4.57 34.15
C ALA A 295 -9.12 3.32 34.67
N ARG A 296 -9.20 2.19 33.96
CA ARG A 296 -8.46 0.95 34.24
C ARG A 296 -7.09 0.88 33.57
N HIS A 297 -6.66 1.95 32.89
CA HIS A 297 -5.48 1.97 32.04
C HIS A 297 -5.54 1.00 30.85
N ASP A 298 -6.72 0.50 30.47
CA ASP A 298 -6.92 -0.27 29.23
C ASP A 298 -7.17 0.69 28.05
N ARG A 299 -6.10 1.38 27.64
CA ARG A 299 -6.14 2.32 26.50
C ARG A 299 -6.52 1.60 25.20
N ALA A 300 -6.04 0.37 24.99
CA ALA A 300 -6.35 -0.41 23.79
C ALA A 300 -7.83 -0.79 23.70
N GLY A 301 -8.44 -1.18 24.82
CA GLY A 301 -9.89 -1.36 24.93
C GLY A 301 -10.65 -0.06 24.67
N ALA A 302 -10.20 1.06 25.26
CA ALA A 302 -10.84 2.36 25.09
C ALA A 302 -10.78 2.89 23.63
N LEU A 303 -9.65 2.70 22.94
CA LEU A 303 -9.49 3.06 21.53
C LEU A 303 -10.33 2.16 20.61
N ARG A 304 -10.37 0.85 20.85
CA ARG A 304 -11.25 -0.07 20.11
C ARG A 304 -12.72 0.29 20.27
N ALA A 305 -13.15 0.59 21.50
CA ALA A 305 -14.53 1.02 21.76
C ALA A 305 -14.89 2.33 21.04
N TYR A 306 -13.93 3.27 20.92
CA TYR A 306 -14.11 4.49 20.13
C TYR A 306 -14.18 4.21 18.62
N GLN A 307 -13.31 3.35 18.09
CA GLN A 307 -13.35 2.95 16.67
C GLN A 307 -14.67 2.27 16.31
N THR A 308 -15.13 1.31 17.14
CA THR A 308 -16.43 0.64 16.94
C THR A 308 -17.60 1.64 16.93
N LEU A 309 -17.58 2.64 17.82
CA LEU A 309 -18.57 3.72 17.81
C LEU A 309 -18.50 4.56 16.54
N SER A 310 -17.30 4.95 16.11
CA SER A 310 -17.07 5.75 14.91
C SER A 310 -17.55 5.04 13.65
N ASP A 311 -17.19 3.77 13.48
CA ASP A 311 -17.57 2.97 12.32
C ASP A 311 -19.08 2.75 12.27
N THR A 312 -19.70 2.51 13.44
CA THR A 312 -21.15 2.28 13.54
C THR A 312 -21.95 3.54 13.23
N LEU A 313 -21.57 4.71 13.78
CA LEU A 313 -22.24 5.99 13.48
C LEU A 313 -22.04 6.43 12.02
N SER A 314 -20.85 6.21 11.46
CA SER A 314 -20.56 6.50 10.06
C SER A 314 -21.39 5.63 9.11
N ARG A 315 -21.46 4.32 9.37
CA ARG A 315 -22.21 3.37 8.54
C ARG A 315 -23.73 3.53 8.61
N GLU A 316 -24.29 3.68 9.81
CA GLU A 316 -25.75 3.67 10.02
C GLU A 316 -26.40 5.06 9.90
N LEU A 317 -25.67 6.12 10.26
CA LEU A 317 -26.20 7.48 10.33
C LEU A 317 -25.43 8.49 9.45
N GLY A 318 -24.28 8.12 8.88
CA GLY A 318 -23.46 9.02 8.05
C GLY A 318 -22.86 10.19 8.83
N VAL A 319 -22.71 10.06 10.15
CA VAL A 319 -22.24 11.14 11.02
C VAL A 319 -21.02 10.72 11.83
N GLU A 320 -20.16 11.69 12.13
CA GLU A 320 -19.00 11.52 12.99
C GLU A 320 -19.38 11.50 14.49
N PRO A 321 -18.60 10.83 15.35
CA PRO A 321 -18.79 10.89 16.80
C PRO A 321 -18.84 12.32 17.35
N GLY A 322 -19.69 12.53 18.35
CA GLY A 322 -19.86 13.81 19.03
C GLY A 322 -18.58 14.35 19.68
N ALA A 323 -18.61 15.63 20.04
CA ALA A 323 -17.43 16.34 20.55
C ALA A 323 -16.89 15.76 21.88
N THR A 324 -17.70 15.03 22.64
CA THR A 324 -17.30 14.39 23.90
C THR A 324 -16.49 13.12 23.64
N ALA A 325 -16.95 12.26 22.70
CA ALA A 325 -16.21 11.09 22.28
C ALA A 325 -14.87 11.48 21.63
N ARG A 326 -14.87 12.45 20.71
CA ARG A 326 -13.65 12.97 20.06
C ARG A 326 -12.65 13.58 21.06
N ARG A 327 -13.12 14.26 22.12
CA ARG A 327 -12.25 14.78 23.19
C ARG A 327 -11.64 13.67 24.04
N LEU A 328 -12.41 12.62 24.35
CA LEU A 328 -11.87 11.45 25.04
C LEU A 328 -10.83 10.73 24.19
N TYR A 329 -11.10 10.55 22.90
CA TYR A 329 -10.12 10.03 21.95
C TYR A 329 -8.85 10.88 21.89
N ALA A 330 -8.97 12.21 21.75
CA ALA A 330 -7.83 13.12 21.75
C ALA A 330 -7.06 13.11 23.10
N ALA A 331 -7.74 12.96 24.24
CA ALA A 331 -7.10 12.84 25.54
C ALA A 331 -6.36 11.50 25.70
N LEU A 332 -6.93 10.40 25.19
CA LEU A 332 -6.28 9.10 25.11
C LEU A 332 -5.03 9.17 24.23
N LEU A 333 -5.04 9.96 23.16
CA LEU A 333 -3.87 10.20 22.30
C LEU A 333 -2.82 11.12 22.94
N ARG A 334 -3.22 12.16 23.69
CA ARG A 334 -2.30 13.16 24.28
C ARG A 334 -1.56 12.73 25.55
N ALA A 335 -1.99 11.65 26.21
CA ALA A 335 -1.34 11.14 27.43
C ALA A 335 0.10 10.62 27.19
N GLU A 336 0.61 10.70 25.96
CA GLU A 336 1.99 10.38 25.54
C GLU A 336 3.05 11.42 25.96
N ASN A 337 2.69 12.62 26.44
CA ASN A 337 3.66 13.70 26.70
C ASN A 337 4.29 13.69 28.10
N THR A 338 4.76 12.53 28.56
CA THR A 338 5.83 12.44 29.57
C THR A 338 7.02 11.78 28.88
N PRO A 339 8.22 12.39 28.87
CA PRO A 339 9.31 11.98 27.98
C PRO A 339 9.67 10.51 28.23
N PRO A 340 9.62 9.63 27.21
CA PRO A 340 10.07 8.26 27.39
C PRO A 340 11.60 8.23 27.44
N ALA A 341 12.12 7.45 28.37
CA ALA A 341 13.48 6.94 28.26
C ALA A 341 13.59 6.14 26.95
N LEU A 342 14.80 6.14 26.36
CA LEU A 342 15.17 5.34 25.18
C LEU A 342 14.39 4.00 25.15
N PRO A 343 13.69 3.65 24.06
CA PRO A 343 12.92 2.42 23.98
C PRO A 343 13.88 1.24 24.20
N THR A 344 13.87 0.75 25.43
CA THR A 344 14.62 -0.43 25.82
C THR A 344 13.71 -1.57 25.42
N ILE A 345 14.03 -2.27 24.34
CA ILE A 345 13.34 -3.51 23.99
C ILE A 345 13.43 -4.39 25.25
N PRO A 346 12.32 -4.98 25.73
CA PRO A 346 12.40 -5.93 26.83
C PRO A 346 13.48 -6.97 26.52
N GLN A 347 14.48 -7.08 27.39
CA GLN A 347 15.69 -7.89 27.20
C GLN A 347 15.44 -9.42 27.16
N LYS A 348 14.21 -9.86 26.94
CA LYS A 348 13.86 -11.26 26.67
C LYS A 348 12.46 -11.30 26.05
N PRO A 349 12.30 -11.80 24.81
CA PRO A 349 11.03 -12.39 24.42
C PRO A 349 10.77 -13.58 25.35
N THR A 350 9.50 -13.85 25.65
CA THR A 350 9.10 -15.22 25.97
C THR A 350 9.55 -16.09 24.80
N ALA A 351 10.67 -16.80 24.96
CA ALA A 351 11.27 -17.69 23.96
C ALA A 351 10.40 -18.91 23.62
N SER A 352 9.08 -18.82 23.78
CA SER A 352 8.14 -19.93 23.67
C SER A 352 7.51 -20.09 22.27
N THR A 353 7.92 -19.30 21.27
CA THR A 353 7.33 -19.33 19.91
C THR A 353 8.31 -19.60 18.77
N LEU A 354 9.58 -19.20 18.86
CA LEU A 354 10.59 -19.48 17.83
C LEU A 354 11.46 -20.69 18.24
N ILE A 355 11.22 -21.83 17.59
CA ILE A 355 11.93 -23.08 17.87
C ILE A 355 13.23 -23.13 17.05
N GLY A 356 14.34 -23.40 17.72
CA GLY A 356 15.65 -23.60 17.08
C GLY A 356 16.31 -22.36 16.48
N ARG A 357 15.80 -21.15 16.75
CA ARG A 357 16.28 -19.89 16.13
C ARG A 357 16.96 -18.93 17.09
N ARG A 358 17.60 -19.43 18.16
CA ARG A 358 18.16 -18.56 19.21
C ARG A 358 19.33 -17.71 18.71
N SER A 359 20.28 -18.32 18.01
CA SER A 359 21.46 -17.64 17.44
C SER A 359 21.06 -16.57 16.44
N GLU A 360 20.18 -16.94 15.51
CA GLU A 360 19.72 -16.08 14.42
C GLU A 360 18.89 -14.90 14.97
N TRP A 361 18.11 -15.15 16.02
CA TRP A 361 17.41 -14.11 16.75
C TRP A 361 18.38 -13.14 17.45
N GLU A 362 19.41 -13.64 18.13
CA GLU A 362 20.42 -12.81 18.79
C GLU A 362 21.17 -11.92 17.79
N GLU A 363 21.53 -12.45 16.61
CA GLU A 363 22.15 -11.66 15.53
C GLU A 363 21.26 -10.55 15.00
N LEU A 364 19.98 -10.86 14.73
CA LEU A 364 18.99 -9.87 14.29
C LEU A 364 18.76 -8.79 15.34
N HIS A 365 18.67 -9.19 16.61
CA HIS A 365 18.51 -8.28 17.74
C HIS A 365 19.73 -7.36 17.91
N ASN A 366 20.94 -7.88 17.75
CA ASN A 366 22.18 -7.09 17.77
C ASN A 366 22.24 -6.08 16.61
N ALA A 367 21.77 -6.45 15.42
CA ALA A 367 21.67 -5.53 14.28
C ALA A 367 20.72 -4.35 14.59
N TRP A 368 19.58 -4.64 15.21
CA TRP A 368 18.63 -3.62 15.64
C TRP A 368 19.21 -2.68 16.73
N HIS A 369 19.97 -3.20 17.69
CA HIS A 369 20.67 -2.34 18.69
C HIS A 369 21.68 -1.40 18.04
N ARG A 370 22.45 -1.86 17.05
CA ARG A 370 23.37 -1.00 16.29
C ARG A 370 22.62 0.08 15.50
N ALA A 371 21.48 -0.27 14.89
CA ALA A 371 20.61 0.70 14.23
C ALA A 371 20.11 1.76 15.22
N CYS A 372 19.60 1.38 16.38
CA CYS A 372 19.17 2.32 17.41
C CYS A 372 20.31 3.23 17.93
N ALA A 373 21.56 2.75 17.88
CA ALA A 373 22.74 3.54 18.25
C ALA A 373 23.17 4.56 17.17
N GLY A 374 22.43 4.69 16.07
CA GLY A 374 22.72 5.65 14.99
C GLY A 374 23.68 5.12 13.94
N THR A 375 23.69 3.80 13.69
CA THR A 375 24.41 3.20 12.57
C THR A 375 23.40 2.47 11.68
N PRO A 376 23.04 2.99 10.50
CA PRO A 376 22.14 2.30 9.57
C PRO A 376 22.63 0.88 9.26
N GLN A 377 21.72 -0.09 9.23
CA GLN A 377 22.06 -1.50 8.94
C GLN A 377 21.06 -2.12 7.96
N LEU A 378 21.55 -3.05 7.15
CA LEU A 378 20.76 -4.04 6.42
C LEU A 378 20.99 -5.42 7.05
N ALA A 379 19.94 -6.04 7.59
CA ALA A 379 19.94 -7.43 8.03
C ALA A 379 19.30 -8.31 6.94
N LEU A 380 20.09 -9.20 6.34
CA LEU A 380 19.67 -10.10 5.27
C LEU A 380 19.46 -11.51 5.85
N ILE A 381 18.21 -11.99 5.85
CA ILE A 381 17.84 -13.33 6.32
C ILE A 381 17.78 -14.27 5.10
N CYS A 382 18.74 -15.17 4.98
CA CYS A 382 18.88 -16.10 3.86
C CYS A 382 18.39 -17.50 4.20
N GLY A 383 17.82 -18.22 3.23
CA GLY A 383 17.49 -19.63 3.37
C GLY A 383 16.42 -20.10 2.39
N GLU A 384 16.14 -21.41 2.39
CA GLU A 384 15.20 -22.05 1.45
C GLU A 384 13.74 -21.62 1.66
N ALA A 385 12.89 -21.91 0.68
CA ALA A 385 11.45 -21.68 0.79
C ALA A 385 10.85 -22.46 1.99
N GLY A 386 10.04 -21.79 2.81
CA GLY A 386 9.40 -22.41 3.98
C GLY A 386 10.27 -22.56 5.23
N ILE A 387 11.55 -22.17 5.19
CA ILE A 387 12.50 -22.36 6.31
C ILE A 387 12.24 -21.48 7.56
N GLY A 388 11.34 -20.49 7.44
CA GLY A 388 10.96 -19.58 8.54
C GLY A 388 11.50 -18.15 8.46
N LYS A 389 12.02 -17.69 7.30
CA LYS A 389 12.57 -16.33 7.13
C LYS A 389 11.59 -15.22 7.51
N SER A 390 10.39 -15.25 6.92
CA SER A 390 9.33 -14.26 7.17
C SER A 390 8.86 -14.30 8.62
N ARG A 391 8.84 -15.50 9.25
CA ARG A 391 8.45 -15.64 10.65
C ARG A 391 9.43 -14.94 11.60
N LEU A 392 10.74 -15.01 11.30
CA LEU A 392 11.78 -14.36 12.09
C LEU A 392 11.69 -12.83 12.00
N SER A 393 11.45 -12.28 10.80
CA SER A 393 11.27 -10.83 10.62
C SER A 393 9.95 -10.32 11.21
N GLU A 394 8.87 -11.09 11.09
CA GLU A 394 7.57 -10.79 11.72
C GLU A 394 7.67 -10.73 13.24
N GLU A 395 8.47 -11.60 13.87
CA GLU A 395 8.69 -11.55 15.32
C GLU A 395 9.39 -10.24 15.74
N LEU A 396 10.37 -9.78 14.97
CA LEU A 396 11.00 -8.47 15.21
C LEU A 396 10.00 -7.32 15.02
N TYR A 397 9.17 -7.38 13.98
CA TYR A 397 8.11 -6.39 13.74
C TYR A 397 7.09 -6.35 14.88
N ALA A 398 6.72 -7.50 15.43
CA ALA A 398 5.79 -7.60 16.57
C ALA A 398 6.39 -7.03 17.86
N LEU A 399 7.71 -7.17 18.07
CA LEU A 399 8.42 -6.56 19.19
C LEU A 399 8.67 -5.05 19.03
N ALA A 400 8.72 -4.57 17.79
CA ALA A 400 8.71 -3.15 17.48
C ALA A 400 7.32 -2.58 17.83
N GLY A 401 7.18 -2.13 19.08
CA GLY A 401 5.96 -1.56 19.64
C GLY A 401 5.41 -0.37 18.84
N GLY A 402 4.24 0.15 19.25
CA GLY A 402 3.54 1.21 18.53
C GLY A 402 4.33 2.52 18.36
N GLU A 403 5.34 2.76 19.20
CA GLU A 403 6.20 3.95 19.14
C GLU A 403 7.31 3.87 18.08
N THR A 404 7.60 2.66 17.57
CA THR A 404 8.59 2.47 16.50
C THR A 404 7.95 2.72 15.14
N SER A 405 8.54 3.60 14.34
CA SER A 405 8.17 3.80 12.93
C SER A 405 8.57 2.57 12.12
N ALA A 406 7.65 1.62 12.01
CA ALA A 406 7.88 0.34 11.38
C ALA A 406 6.95 0.11 10.18
N ALA A 407 7.47 -0.44 9.09
CA ALA A 407 6.68 -0.82 7.92
C ALA A 407 7.16 -2.14 7.32
N VAL A 408 6.24 -2.90 6.75
CA VAL A 408 6.52 -4.16 6.05
C VAL A 408 6.04 -4.04 4.61
N ALA A 409 6.87 -4.49 3.68
CA ALA A 409 6.53 -4.69 2.29
C ALA A 409 6.85 -6.14 1.91
N ARG A 410 5.99 -6.74 1.10
CA ARG A 410 6.21 -8.08 0.53
C ARG A 410 6.39 -7.93 -0.97
N CYS A 411 7.40 -8.59 -1.51
CA CYS A 411 7.67 -8.62 -2.94
C CYS A 411 7.19 -9.96 -3.51
N TYR A 412 6.58 -9.92 -4.69
CA TYR A 412 6.11 -11.10 -5.37
C TYR A 412 6.74 -11.22 -6.75
N ALA A 413 6.89 -12.45 -7.25
CA ALA A 413 7.37 -12.71 -8.62
C ALA A 413 6.38 -12.26 -9.72
N SER A 414 5.37 -11.45 -9.39
CA SER A 414 4.29 -11.10 -10.31
C SER A 414 4.82 -10.18 -11.41
N GLU A 415 4.42 -10.45 -12.64
CA GLU A 415 4.85 -9.62 -13.78
C GLU A 415 4.00 -8.35 -13.85
N GLY A 416 4.66 -7.20 -13.81
CA GLY A 416 4.01 -5.89 -13.96
C GLY A 416 3.60 -5.21 -12.65
N GLU A 417 4.25 -5.55 -11.52
CA GLU A 417 4.20 -4.71 -10.32
C GLU A 417 4.83 -3.34 -10.56
N LEU A 418 4.41 -2.33 -9.79
CA LEU A 418 4.94 -0.98 -9.89
C LEU A 418 6.41 -0.94 -9.47
N ALA A 419 7.24 -0.23 -10.25
CA ALA A 419 8.55 0.23 -9.82
C ALA A 419 8.48 0.81 -8.40
N LEU A 420 9.49 0.53 -7.57
CA LEU A 420 9.53 1.03 -6.19
C LEU A 420 8.35 0.54 -5.33
N GLY A 421 7.71 -0.57 -5.70
CA GLY A 421 6.56 -1.16 -5.01
C GLY A 421 6.73 -1.29 -3.49
N PRO A 422 7.88 -1.80 -2.98
CA PRO A 422 8.14 -1.87 -1.54
C PRO A 422 8.18 -0.49 -0.88
N VAL A 423 8.77 0.50 -1.55
CA VAL A 423 8.85 1.87 -1.05
C VAL A 423 7.46 2.49 -0.97
N ILE A 424 6.65 2.33 -2.01
CA ILE A 424 5.25 2.77 -2.04
C ILE A 424 4.48 2.16 -0.88
N THR A 425 4.65 0.85 -0.65
CA THR A 425 3.99 0.12 0.43
C THR A 425 4.39 0.67 1.81
N TRP A 426 5.67 1.00 2.00
CA TRP A 426 6.14 1.61 3.24
C TRP A 426 5.58 3.01 3.45
N LEU A 427 5.59 3.87 2.43
CA LEU A 427 5.11 5.25 2.54
C LEU A 427 3.59 5.32 2.79
N ARG A 428 2.84 4.32 2.30
CA ARG A 428 1.40 4.17 2.58
C ARG A 428 1.10 3.56 3.94
N ASN A 429 2.09 3.00 4.64
CA ASN A 429 1.89 2.36 5.94
C ASN A 429 1.42 3.38 7.00
N GLU A 430 0.48 2.97 7.85
CA GLU A 430 -0.12 3.80 8.91
C GLU A 430 0.90 4.41 9.88
N ARG A 431 2.05 3.76 10.09
CA ARG A 431 3.12 4.25 10.98
C ARG A 431 4.06 5.27 10.33
N LEU A 432 4.06 5.40 9.00
CA LEU A 432 4.93 6.31 8.24
C LEU A 432 4.13 7.45 7.59
N ARG A 433 2.99 7.13 6.97
CA ARG A 433 2.15 8.07 6.20
C ARG A 433 1.85 9.39 6.93
N PRO A 434 1.49 9.43 8.23
CA PRO A 434 1.16 10.68 8.93
C PRO A 434 2.31 11.68 9.00
N HIS A 435 3.56 11.20 8.91
CA HIS A 435 4.74 12.04 9.01
C HIS A 435 5.12 12.71 7.69
N LEU A 436 4.55 12.27 6.55
CA LEU A 436 4.82 12.87 5.24
C LEU A 436 4.46 14.36 5.20
N ALA A 437 3.42 14.78 5.91
CA ALA A 437 3.01 16.19 5.99
C ALA A 437 4.07 17.12 6.60
N GLN A 438 5.11 16.57 7.26
CA GLN A 438 6.22 17.35 7.81
C GLN A 438 7.29 17.68 6.76
N LEU A 439 7.26 17.04 5.59
CA LEU A 439 8.17 17.33 4.51
C LEU A 439 7.87 18.70 3.88
N PRO A 440 8.91 19.46 3.49
CA PRO A 440 8.73 20.65 2.66
C PRO A 440 7.97 20.33 1.36
N PRO A 441 7.10 21.23 0.84
CA PRO A 441 6.26 20.98 -0.34
C PRO A 441 7.04 20.53 -1.59
N VAL A 442 8.27 21.01 -1.71
CA VAL A 442 9.18 20.67 -2.81
C VAL A 442 9.55 19.18 -2.86
N TRP A 443 9.63 18.52 -1.69
CA TRP A 443 9.90 17.07 -1.61
C TRP A 443 8.62 16.27 -1.71
N LEU A 444 7.52 16.76 -1.12
CA LEU A 444 6.20 16.14 -1.26
C LEU A 444 5.75 16.05 -2.71
N ALA A 445 6.03 17.08 -3.52
CA ALA A 445 5.75 17.05 -4.95
C ALA A 445 6.44 15.89 -5.68
N GLU A 446 7.69 15.56 -5.32
CA GLU A 446 8.39 14.41 -5.91
C GLU A 446 7.85 13.07 -5.38
N VAL A 447 7.49 12.99 -4.09
CA VAL A 447 6.83 11.79 -3.52
C VAL A 447 5.47 11.53 -4.18
N ALA A 448 4.76 12.58 -4.60
CA ALA A 448 3.47 12.47 -5.26
C ALA A 448 3.55 11.74 -6.63
N ARG A 449 4.74 11.53 -7.20
CA ARG A 449 4.92 10.67 -8.40
C ARG A 449 4.57 9.21 -8.14
N VAL A 450 4.84 8.72 -6.92
CA VAL A 450 4.58 7.33 -6.51
C VAL A 450 3.37 7.21 -5.59
N MET A 451 2.92 8.33 -5.01
CA MET A 451 1.69 8.47 -4.24
C MET A 451 0.81 9.57 -4.85
N PRO A 452 0.19 9.33 -6.02
CA PRO A 452 -0.62 10.33 -6.72
C PRO A 452 -1.77 10.87 -5.86
N GLU A 453 -2.25 10.09 -4.89
CA GLU A 453 -3.24 10.53 -3.91
C GLU A 453 -2.83 11.79 -3.13
N LEU A 454 -1.54 12.06 -2.94
CA LEU A 454 -1.06 13.28 -2.28
C LEU A 454 -1.40 14.54 -3.07
N SER A 455 -1.39 14.47 -4.41
CA SER A 455 -1.77 15.61 -5.26
C SER A 455 -3.27 15.93 -5.18
N ILE A 456 -4.10 14.92 -4.86
CA ILE A 456 -5.55 15.07 -4.69
C ILE A 456 -5.84 15.66 -3.30
N GLU A 457 -5.16 15.14 -2.26
CA GLU A 457 -5.30 15.61 -0.87
C GLU A 457 -4.77 17.06 -0.69
N LEU A 458 -3.75 17.45 -1.46
CA LEU A 458 -3.08 18.75 -1.38
C LEU A 458 -2.99 19.42 -2.77
N PRO A 459 -4.07 20.07 -3.24
CA PRO A 459 -4.14 20.64 -4.60
C PRO A 459 -3.12 21.76 -4.87
N ASP A 460 -2.63 22.42 -3.81
CA ASP A 460 -1.64 23.51 -3.90
C ASP A 460 -0.19 22.99 -4.02
N LEU A 461 0.03 21.67 -4.05
CA LEU A 461 1.36 21.11 -4.29
C LEU A 461 1.88 21.53 -5.67
N PRO A 462 3.15 21.98 -5.78
CA PRO A 462 3.73 22.24 -7.09
C PRO A 462 3.76 20.94 -7.88
N SER A 463 3.43 21.00 -9.18
CA SER A 463 3.53 19.83 -10.04
C SER A 463 4.98 19.32 -10.06
N PRO A 464 5.19 17.99 -10.05
CA PRO A 464 6.53 17.43 -10.22
C PRO A 464 7.14 17.96 -11.52
N ALA A 465 8.41 18.34 -11.47
CA ALA A 465 9.07 18.90 -12.65
C ALA A 465 9.17 17.84 -13.80
N PRO A 466 9.28 18.24 -15.07
CA PRO A 466 9.25 17.30 -16.20
C PRO A 466 10.42 16.31 -16.17
N ILE A 467 10.17 15.02 -16.45
CA ILE A 467 11.11 13.88 -16.42
C ILE A 467 12.44 14.13 -17.17
N SER A 468 12.45 15.08 -18.10
CA SER A 468 13.59 15.40 -18.96
C SER A 468 14.71 16.21 -18.29
N GLU A 469 14.55 16.70 -17.06
CA GLU A 469 15.65 17.39 -16.37
C GLU A 469 16.59 16.39 -15.68
N TYR A 470 17.88 16.51 -15.99
CA TYR A 470 18.91 15.68 -15.39
C TYR A 470 19.07 16.02 -13.89
N GLY A 471 19.18 14.99 -13.05
CA GLY A 471 19.28 15.13 -11.59
C GLY A 471 17.93 15.01 -10.87
N GLN A 472 16.81 15.06 -11.59
CA GLN A 472 15.49 14.81 -11.00
C GLN A 472 15.35 13.40 -10.43
N ARG A 473 15.95 12.37 -11.07
CA ARG A 473 15.98 11.02 -10.48
C ARG A 473 16.60 11.00 -9.09
N GLN A 474 17.71 11.72 -8.91
CA GLN A 474 18.37 11.81 -7.61
C GLN A 474 17.53 12.61 -6.61
N ARG A 475 16.97 13.75 -7.03
CA ARG A 475 16.04 14.54 -6.20
C ARG A 475 14.83 13.71 -5.77
N PHE A 476 14.28 12.91 -6.68
CA PHE A 476 13.18 12.00 -6.43
C PHE A 476 13.59 10.90 -5.44
N PHE A 477 14.74 10.25 -5.64
CA PHE A 477 15.26 9.27 -4.70
C PHE A 477 15.51 9.87 -3.31
N GLU A 478 16.09 11.07 -3.26
CA GLU A 478 16.26 11.86 -2.04
C GLU A 478 14.91 12.18 -1.39
N ALA A 479 13.90 12.56 -2.17
CA ALA A 479 12.55 12.81 -1.65
C ALA A 479 11.99 11.56 -0.98
N LEU A 480 12.13 10.38 -1.59
CA LEU A 480 11.72 9.11 -1.00
C LEU A 480 12.53 8.76 0.26
N ALA A 481 13.84 9.01 0.28
CA ALA A 481 14.65 8.78 1.47
C ALA A 481 14.24 9.72 2.61
N ARG A 482 14.04 11.01 2.33
CA ARG A 482 13.50 11.99 3.28
C ARG A 482 12.10 11.59 3.76
N ALA A 483 11.25 11.06 2.89
CA ALA A 483 9.90 10.61 3.23
C ALA A 483 9.89 9.41 4.18
N VAL A 484 10.87 8.52 4.09
CA VAL A 484 11.04 7.44 5.06
C VAL A 484 11.67 7.97 6.36
N LEU A 485 12.66 8.85 6.26
CA LEU A 485 13.42 9.37 7.40
C LEU A 485 12.70 10.49 8.17
N VAL A 486 11.59 11.03 7.67
CA VAL A 486 10.80 12.03 8.39
C VAL A 486 10.02 11.42 9.55
N ALA A 487 9.70 10.12 9.49
CA ALA A 487 9.09 9.40 10.59
C ALA A 487 10.02 9.39 11.82
N PRO A 488 9.53 9.40 13.07
CA PRO A 488 10.38 9.40 14.26
C PRO A 488 11.36 8.20 14.31
N PRO A 489 12.61 8.39 14.76
CA PRO A 489 13.52 7.28 15.04
C PRO A 489 13.12 6.54 16.33
N PRO A 490 13.41 5.23 16.47
CA PRO A 490 14.08 4.37 15.50
C PRO A 490 13.13 3.82 14.42
N ARG A 491 13.65 3.53 13.23
CA ARG A 491 12.88 3.10 12.05
C ARG A 491 13.20 1.65 11.67
N LEU A 492 12.17 0.84 11.47
CA LEU A 492 12.27 -0.57 11.06
C LEU A 492 11.54 -0.81 9.74
N LEU A 493 12.27 -1.13 8.68
CA LEU A 493 11.68 -1.39 7.37
C LEU A 493 11.93 -2.85 6.98
N ILE A 494 10.88 -3.60 6.64
CA ILE A 494 11.00 -5.01 6.28
C ILE A 494 10.63 -5.19 4.81
N ILE A 495 11.50 -5.89 4.06
CA ILE A 495 11.26 -6.40 2.71
C ILE A 495 11.22 -7.92 2.78
N ASP A 496 10.07 -8.53 2.50
CA ASP A 496 9.95 -9.97 2.36
C ASP A 496 10.16 -10.38 0.88
N ASP A 497 11.01 -11.38 0.64
CA ASP A 497 11.41 -11.94 -0.66
C ASP A 497 12.10 -10.90 -1.59
N LEU A 498 13.21 -10.30 -1.14
CA LEU A 498 13.98 -9.26 -1.85
C LEU A 498 14.44 -9.67 -3.25
N GLN A 499 14.58 -10.96 -3.55
CA GLN A 499 14.92 -11.44 -4.90
C GLN A 499 13.94 -11.01 -5.99
N TRP A 500 12.73 -10.57 -5.62
CA TRP A 500 11.70 -10.09 -6.56
C TRP A 500 11.63 -8.56 -6.65
N CYS A 501 12.48 -7.82 -5.93
CA CYS A 501 12.55 -6.36 -6.07
C CYS A 501 13.06 -5.95 -7.45
N ASP A 502 12.48 -4.88 -7.99
CA ASP A 502 12.98 -4.21 -9.18
C ASP A 502 14.36 -3.58 -8.94
N GLN A 503 15.06 -3.27 -10.03
CA GLN A 503 16.41 -2.72 -9.98
C GLN A 503 16.43 -1.35 -9.28
N GLU A 504 15.42 -0.51 -9.52
CA GLU A 504 15.30 0.82 -8.96
C GLU A 504 15.12 0.79 -7.45
N THR A 505 14.35 -0.15 -6.89
CA THR A 505 14.24 -0.40 -5.45
C THR A 505 15.60 -0.73 -4.85
N ILE A 506 16.37 -1.63 -5.47
CA ILE A 506 17.71 -2.01 -4.98
C ILE A 506 18.68 -0.83 -5.01
N GLU A 507 18.67 -0.03 -6.08
CA GLU A 507 19.50 1.17 -6.20
C GLU A 507 19.11 2.24 -5.18
N TRP A 508 17.80 2.44 -4.95
CA TRP A 508 17.32 3.38 -3.94
C TRP A 508 17.67 2.92 -2.52
N LEU A 509 17.55 1.62 -2.19
CA LEU A 509 17.97 1.07 -0.89
C LEU A 509 19.45 1.32 -0.63
N HIS A 510 20.29 1.17 -1.66
CA HIS A 510 21.71 1.51 -1.57
C HIS A 510 21.92 2.97 -1.13
N MET A 511 21.16 3.88 -1.74
CA MET A 511 21.22 5.31 -1.44
C MET A 511 20.68 5.61 -0.04
N LEU A 512 19.52 5.04 0.34
CA LEU A 512 18.86 5.25 1.63
C LEU A 512 19.81 4.97 2.81
N LEU A 513 20.50 3.83 2.77
CA LEU A 513 21.41 3.40 3.84
C LEU A 513 22.63 4.33 4.01
N ARG A 514 22.94 5.17 3.00
CA ARG A 514 24.05 6.11 3.00
C ARG A 514 23.61 7.56 3.09
N PHE A 515 22.30 7.80 3.03
CA PHE A 515 21.73 9.14 2.96
C PHE A 515 22.00 9.96 4.23
N ASP A 516 21.84 9.32 5.39
CA ASP A 516 22.21 9.88 6.69
C ASP A 516 23.00 8.82 7.49
N PRO A 517 24.33 8.97 7.63
CA PRO A 517 25.17 8.03 8.36
C PRO A 517 24.82 7.87 9.84
N ALA A 518 24.08 8.82 10.42
CA ALA A 518 23.64 8.80 11.82
C ALA A 518 22.18 8.36 11.97
N ALA A 519 21.50 7.98 10.88
CA ALA A 519 20.11 7.57 10.95
C ALA A 519 19.92 6.29 11.77
N GLN A 520 18.93 6.33 12.67
CA GLN A 520 18.50 5.14 13.40
C GLN A 520 17.55 4.31 12.53
N LEU A 521 18.11 3.55 11.59
CA LEU A 521 17.38 2.79 10.59
C LEU A 521 17.90 1.35 10.50
N LEU A 522 17.00 0.38 10.67
CA LEU A 522 17.23 -1.02 10.28
C LEU A 522 16.34 -1.36 9.09
N VAL A 523 16.96 -1.83 8.02
CA VAL A 523 16.25 -2.54 6.95
C VAL A 523 16.46 -4.04 7.16
N VAL A 524 15.39 -4.83 7.20
CA VAL A 524 15.46 -6.29 7.23
C VAL A 524 14.94 -6.81 5.89
N ALA A 525 15.73 -7.63 5.21
CA ALA A 525 15.35 -8.24 3.96
C ALA A 525 15.40 -9.76 4.07
N THR A 526 14.39 -10.47 3.58
CA THR A 526 14.46 -11.93 3.43
C THR A 526 14.86 -12.29 1.99
N LEU A 527 15.66 -13.35 1.84
CA LEU A 527 16.21 -13.75 0.54
C LEU A 527 16.21 -15.27 0.39
N ARG A 528 15.85 -15.74 -0.82
CA ARG A 528 16.04 -17.12 -1.26
C ARG A 528 17.33 -17.21 -2.07
N ASP A 529 18.36 -17.79 -1.48
CA ASP A 529 19.72 -17.75 -2.04
C ASP A 529 19.86 -18.60 -3.32
N ASP A 530 19.03 -19.64 -3.45
CA ASP A 530 18.90 -20.50 -4.62
C ASP A 530 18.19 -19.83 -5.81
N GLU A 531 17.32 -18.85 -5.53
CA GLU A 531 16.52 -18.16 -6.56
C GLU A 531 17.16 -16.83 -7.03
N LEU A 532 18.30 -16.39 -6.45
CA LEU A 532 18.92 -15.11 -6.81
C LEU A 532 19.89 -15.24 -8.01
N PRO A 533 19.56 -14.69 -9.20
CA PRO A 533 20.41 -14.83 -10.38
C PRO A 533 21.83 -14.28 -10.18
N ALA A 534 22.80 -14.84 -10.90
CA ALA A 534 24.21 -14.42 -10.81
C ALA A 534 24.43 -12.94 -11.14
N GLN A 535 23.57 -12.36 -11.99
CA GLN A 535 23.68 -10.97 -12.48
C GLN A 535 22.76 -10.00 -11.73
N HIS A 536 22.10 -10.44 -10.64
CA HIS A 536 21.13 -9.61 -9.93
C HIS A 536 21.77 -8.38 -9.26
N PRO A 537 21.18 -7.17 -9.35
CA PRO A 537 21.75 -5.92 -8.81
C PRO A 537 21.99 -5.98 -7.29
N ALA A 538 21.17 -6.72 -6.55
CA ALA A 538 21.33 -6.93 -5.10
C ALA A 538 22.72 -7.50 -4.72
N ARG A 539 23.34 -8.32 -5.58
CA ARG A 539 24.71 -8.84 -5.32
C ARG A 539 25.76 -7.72 -5.33
N GLY A 540 25.54 -6.65 -6.10
CA GLY A 540 26.38 -5.45 -6.07
C GLY A 540 26.23 -4.70 -4.75
N LEU A 541 24.99 -4.46 -4.33
CA LEU A 541 24.63 -3.84 -3.05
C LEU A 541 25.29 -4.58 -1.87
N PHE A 542 25.12 -5.89 -1.78
CA PHE A 542 25.67 -6.68 -0.66
C PHE A 542 27.19 -6.59 -0.59
N ARG A 543 27.90 -6.67 -1.73
CA ARG A 543 29.36 -6.54 -1.77
C ARG A 543 29.84 -5.20 -1.24
N GLN A 544 29.11 -4.12 -1.52
CA GLN A 544 29.46 -2.78 -1.03
C GLN A 544 29.12 -2.61 0.45
N LEU A 545 27.92 -2.97 0.88
CA LEU A 545 27.53 -2.87 2.29
C LEU A 545 28.39 -3.74 3.22
N ARG A 546 28.89 -4.89 2.73
CA ARG A 546 29.85 -5.73 3.46
C ARG A 546 31.19 -5.03 3.66
N ARG A 547 31.66 -4.22 2.69
CA ARG A 547 32.88 -3.40 2.84
C ARG A 547 32.67 -2.27 3.85
N ASP A 548 31.47 -1.71 3.89
CA ASP A 548 31.12 -0.58 4.77
C ASP A 548 30.68 -1.01 6.17
N SER A 549 30.73 -2.32 6.50
CA SER A 549 30.25 -2.89 7.78
C SER A 549 28.77 -2.58 8.10
N CYS A 550 27.96 -2.40 7.06
CA CYS A 550 26.53 -2.06 7.15
C CYS A 550 25.61 -3.25 6.82
N LEU A 551 26.16 -4.45 6.60
CA LEU A 551 25.44 -5.68 6.27
C LEU A 551 25.60 -6.73 7.36
N VAL A 552 24.50 -7.36 7.75
CA VAL A 552 24.45 -8.55 8.61
C VAL A 552 23.76 -9.67 7.84
N GLU A 553 24.42 -10.81 7.66
CA GLU A 553 23.88 -11.95 6.92
C GLU A 553 23.54 -13.06 7.92
N ILE A 554 22.27 -13.46 7.96
CA ILE A 554 21.71 -14.45 8.89
C ILE A 554 21.19 -15.62 8.06
N THR A 555 21.90 -16.74 8.06
CA THR A 555 21.52 -17.93 7.29
C THR A 555 20.69 -18.87 8.15
N LEU A 556 19.46 -19.18 7.71
CA LEU A 556 18.60 -20.14 8.37
C LEU A 556 18.87 -21.55 7.86
N HIS A 557 19.22 -22.45 8.78
CA HIS A 557 19.40 -23.87 8.49
C HIS A 557 18.13 -24.69 8.80
N PRO A 558 17.93 -25.88 8.21
CA PRO A 558 16.84 -26.78 8.63
C PRO A 558 16.90 -27.08 10.13
N LEU A 559 15.72 -27.26 10.73
CA LEU A 559 15.59 -27.63 12.13
C LEU A 559 16.16 -29.02 12.37
N ASP A 560 16.80 -29.23 13.51
CA ASP A 560 17.26 -30.56 13.88
C ASP A 560 16.09 -31.49 14.29
N ALA A 561 16.39 -32.75 14.61
CA ALA A 561 15.36 -33.73 14.98
C ALA A 561 14.61 -33.35 16.28
N ALA A 562 15.28 -32.73 17.26
CA ALA A 562 14.68 -32.34 18.53
C ALA A 562 13.79 -31.10 18.36
N GLU A 563 14.25 -30.14 17.57
CA GLU A 563 13.50 -28.94 17.18
C GLU A 563 12.28 -29.29 16.32
N THR A 564 12.42 -30.26 15.41
CA THR A 564 11.31 -30.80 14.62
C THR A 564 10.24 -31.43 15.52
N ALA A 565 10.64 -32.21 16.52
CA ALA A 565 9.72 -32.81 17.48
C ALA A 565 8.98 -31.73 18.30
N HIS A 566 9.70 -30.70 18.77
CA HIS A 566 9.09 -29.58 19.47
C HIS A 566 8.09 -28.80 18.59
N LEU A 567 8.43 -28.53 17.33
CA LEU A 567 7.54 -27.84 16.41
C LEU A 567 6.28 -28.65 16.16
N ALA A 568 6.45 -29.95 15.93
CA ALA A 568 5.33 -30.85 15.72
C ALA A 568 4.41 -30.89 16.95
N ALA A 569 4.97 -31.02 18.16
CA ALA A 569 4.19 -31.05 19.41
C ALA A 569 3.40 -29.75 19.63
N GLN A 570 3.99 -28.60 19.29
CA GLN A 570 3.33 -27.29 19.37
C GLN A 570 2.16 -27.17 18.37
N VAL A 571 2.29 -27.71 17.16
CA VAL A 571 1.24 -27.68 16.13
C VAL A 571 0.06 -28.60 16.50
N VAL A 572 0.35 -29.78 17.03
CA VAL A 572 -0.66 -30.79 17.40
C VAL A 572 -1.33 -30.45 18.75
N GLY A 573 -0.64 -29.73 19.63
CA GLY A 573 -1.14 -29.35 20.95
C GLY A 573 -0.96 -30.43 22.04
N HIS A 574 -0.21 -31.50 21.75
CA HIS A 574 0.19 -32.54 22.72
C HIS A 574 1.57 -33.13 22.35
N GLU A 575 2.20 -33.84 23.29
CA GLU A 575 3.46 -34.56 23.01
C GLU A 575 3.26 -35.64 21.95
N ILE A 576 4.24 -35.82 21.08
CA ILE A 576 4.20 -36.80 20.01
C ILE A 576 5.30 -37.83 20.23
N ASP A 577 5.03 -39.08 19.85
CA ASP A 577 5.99 -40.16 20.08
C ASP A 577 7.29 -39.96 19.26
N ASP A 578 8.41 -40.47 19.78
CA ASP A 578 9.73 -40.34 19.17
C ASP A 578 9.83 -41.00 17.78
N VAL A 579 9.04 -42.03 17.52
CA VAL A 579 9.04 -42.76 16.23
C VAL A 579 8.38 -41.91 15.14
N PHE A 580 7.29 -41.23 15.47
CA PHE A 580 6.57 -40.31 14.61
C PHE A 580 7.38 -39.03 14.40
N ALA A 581 8.00 -38.48 15.44
CA ALA A 581 8.89 -37.32 15.32
C ALA A 581 10.10 -37.61 14.42
N MET A 582 10.72 -38.78 14.57
CA MET A 582 11.83 -39.21 13.71
C MET A 582 11.39 -39.46 12.26
N ARG A 583 10.17 -39.98 12.05
CA ARG A 583 9.58 -40.13 10.71
C ARG A 583 9.31 -38.77 10.07
N LEU A 584 8.74 -37.82 10.81
CA LEU A 584 8.55 -36.44 10.37
C LEU A 584 9.88 -35.80 9.98
N TYR A 585 10.93 -35.94 10.81
CA TYR A 585 12.24 -35.39 10.51
C TYR A 585 12.86 -35.99 9.22
N ARG A 586 12.73 -37.30 9.00
CA ARG A 586 13.24 -37.95 7.77
C ARG A 586 12.52 -37.49 6.51
N GLU A 587 11.21 -37.25 6.58
CA GLU A 587 10.40 -36.88 5.41
C GLU A 587 10.40 -35.37 5.14
N ALA A 588 10.50 -34.55 6.20
CA ALA A 588 10.53 -33.09 6.11
C ALA A 588 11.95 -32.51 6.01
N GLU A 589 12.97 -33.31 6.29
CA GLU A 589 14.39 -32.91 6.36
C GLU A 589 14.61 -31.64 7.20
N GLY A 590 13.81 -31.46 8.27
CA GLY A 590 13.90 -30.29 9.16
C GLY A 590 13.26 -29.00 8.62
N ASN A 591 12.59 -29.01 7.47
CA ASN A 591 11.91 -27.81 6.94
C ASN A 591 10.58 -27.55 7.71
N PRO A 592 10.44 -26.41 8.42
CA PRO A 592 9.25 -26.10 9.21
C PRO A 592 7.93 -26.16 8.43
N LEU A 593 7.92 -25.70 7.18
CA LEU A 593 6.74 -25.77 6.33
C LEU A 593 6.31 -27.22 6.12
N PHE A 594 7.25 -28.11 5.79
CA PHE A 594 6.93 -29.51 5.52
C PHE A 594 6.46 -30.24 6.77
N ILE A 595 7.04 -29.92 7.94
CA ILE A 595 6.60 -30.47 9.22
C ILE A 595 5.13 -30.09 9.50
N VAL A 596 4.78 -28.81 9.37
CA VAL A 596 3.40 -28.32 9.59
C VAL A 596 2.42 -28.95 8.59
N GLU A 597 2.81 -29.07 7.32
CA GLU A 597 1.96 -29.61 6.26
C GLU A 597 1.72 -31.12 6.40
N LEU A 598 2.75 -31.91 6.73
CA LEU A 598 2.63 -33.36 6.94
C LEU A 598 1.71 -33.70 8.12
N ILE A 599 1.69 -32.86 9.16
CA ILE A 599 0.79 -33.02 10.32
C ILE A 599 -0.67 -32.72 9.93
N GLN A 600 -0.94 -31.71 9.11
CA GLN A 600 -2.31 -31.29 8.74
C GLN A 600 -3.04 -32.27 7.81
N VAL A 601 -2.32 -33.12 7.07
CA VAL A 601 -2.92 -34.09 6.13
C VAL A 601 -3.49 -35.33 6.83
N GLY A 602 -3.07 -35.61 8.06
CA GLY A 602 -3.79 -36.50 9.00
C GLY A 602 -4.19 -37.88 8.47
N ASP A 603 -3.20 -38.73 8.14
CA ASP A 603 -3.17 -40.17 8.48
C ASP A 603 -1.84 -40.74 7.97
N LEU A 604 -0.80 -40.71 8.79
CA LEU A 604 0.39 -41.53 8.50
C LEU A 604 0.02 -42.96 8.90
N PRO A 605 -0.10 -43.92 7.95
CA PRO A 605 -0.52 -45.27 8.28
C PRO A 605 0.43 -45.89 9.32
N PRO A 606 -0.09 -46.78 10.21
CA PRO A 606 0.70 -47.50 11.20
C PRO A 606 1.85 -48.28 10.53
N PRO A 607 2.90 -48.69 11.28
CA PRO A 607 4.18 -49.18 10.75
C PRO A 607 4.14 -50.51 9.98
N ALA A 608 2.98 -50.95 9.50
CA ALA A 608 2.76 -52.30 8.99
C ALA A 608 2.80 -52.45 7.45
N THR A 609 3.07 -51.39 6.67
CA THR A 609 3.26 -51.58 5.22
C THR A 609 4.40 -50.74 4.65
N ASP A 610 5.30 -51.43 3.97
CA ASP A 610 6.47 -51.00 3.20
C ASP A 610 6.12 -50.12 1.97
N ARG A 611 5.04 -49.33 2.07
CA ARG A 611 4.67 -48.37 1.03
C ARG A 611 5.40 -47.07 1.29
N MET A 612 6.46 -46.85 0.52
CA MET A 612 7.05 -45.53 0.29
C MET A 612 5.91 -44.52 0.07
N LEU A 613 5.81 -43.53 0.96
CA LEU A 613 4.96 -42.36 0.75
C LEU A 613 5.49 -41.62 -0.49
N PRO A 614 4.63 -41.07 -1.36
CA PRO A 614 5.11 -40.44 -2.59
C PRO A 614 5.87 -39.15 -2.28
N ALA A 615 7.11 -39.03 -2.77
CA ALA A 615 7.76 -37.73 -3.00
C ALA A 615 6.96 -36.92 -4.05
N PRO A 616 7.15 -35.58 -4.24
CA PRO A 616 7.55 -34.46 -3.38
C PRO A 616 6.31 -33.66 -2.90
N ILE A 617 6.48 -32.62 -2.06
CA ILE A 617 5.46 -31.68 -1.49
C ILE A 617 4.25 -31.33 -2.39
N GLN A 618 4.45 -31.27 -3.72
CA GLN A 618 3.38 -31.05 -4.68
C GLN A 618 2.23 -32.07 -4.56
N ALA A 619 2.52 -33.33 -4.24
CA ALA A 619 1.51 -34.37 -4.07
C ALA A 619 0.65 -34.16 -2.80
N VAL A 620 1.28 -33.73 -1.71
CA VAL A 620 0.60 -33.42 -0.44
C VAL A 620 -0.31 -32.19 -0.60
N ILE A 621 0.22 -31.13 -1.22
CA ILE A 621 -0.55 -29.92 -1.52
C ILE A 621 -1.68 -30.21 -2.50
N ALA A 622 -1.43 -30.99 -3.55
CA ALA A 622 -2.47 -31.40 -4.49
C ALA A 622 -3.58 -32.21 -3.81
N GLY A 623 -3.23 -33.05 -2.82
CA GLY A 623 -4.18 -33.75 -1.97
C GLY A 623 -5.10 -32.81 -1.18
N ARG A 624 -4.56 -31.74 -0.57
CA ARG A 624 -5.38 -30.72 0.12
C ARG A 624 -6.35 -30.01 -0.83
N LEU A 625 -5.88 -29.63 -2.01
CA LEU A 625 -6.73 -28.99 -3.04
C LEU A 625 -7.80 -29.94 -3.60
N ALA A 626 -7.52 -31.25 -3.63
CA ALA A 626 -8.49 -32.27 -4.06
C ALA A 626 -9.65 -32.45 -3.07
N GLN A 627 -9.45 -32.16 -1.78
CA GLN A 627 -10.50 -32.26 -0.77
C GLN A 627 -11.48 -31.08 -0.76
N LEU A 628 -11.21 -30.02 -1.51
CA LEU A 628 -12.10 -28.86 -1.65
C LEU A 628 -13.37 -29.21 -2.42
N SER A 629 -14.47 -28.49 -2.12
CA SER A 629 -15.62 -28.45 -3.01
C SER A 629 -15.23 -27.97 -4.41
N GLU A 630 -16.04 -28.32 -5.43
CA GLU A 630 -15.77 -27.90 -6.82
C GLU A 630 -15.72 -26.36 -6.93
N GLN A 631 -16.63 -25.67 -6.24
CA GLN A 631 -16.69 -24.21 -6.17
C GLN A 631 -15.45 -23.61 -5.50
N ALA A 632 -15.04 -24.12 -4.33
CA ALA A 632 -13.83 -23.64 -3.66
C ALA A 632 -12.55 -23.90 -4.46
N ARG A 633 -12.50 -25.02 -5.21
CA ARG A 633 -11.38 -25.32 -6.11
C ARG A 633 -11.31 -24.36 -7.29
N ASP A 634 -12.45 -24.04 -7.90
CA ASP A 634 -12.50 -23.06 -9.00
C ASP A 634 -12.10 -21.65 -8.54
N VAL A 635 -12.52 -21.24 -7.34
CA VAL A 635 -12.09 -19.98 -6.74
C VAL A 635 -10.60 -20.01 -6.40
N ALA A 636 -10.06 -21.13 -5.89
CA ALA A 636 -8.63 -21.28 -5.66
C ALA A 636 -7.81 -21.21 -6.96
N HIS A 637 -8.31 -21.78 -8.07
CA HIS A 637 -7.68 -21.68 -9.38
C HIS A 637 -7.71 -20.23 -9.92
N LEU A 638 -8.83 -19.54 -9.77
CA LEU A 638 -8.97 -18.14 -10.16
C LEU A 638 -8.02 -17.26 -9.35
N ALA A 639 -8.05 -17.37 -8.02
CA ALA A 639 -7.16 -16.67 -7.11
C ALA A 639 -5.68 -16.95 -7.42
N ALA A 640 -5.33 -18.22 -7.68
CA ALA A 640 -3.96 -18.60 -8.04
C ALA A 640 -3.52 -18.02 -9.39
N THR A 641 -4.46 -17.70 -10.28
CA THR A 641 -4.18 -17.03 -11.56
C THR A 641 -4.03 -15.51 -11.38
N VAL A 642 -4.73 -14.90 -10.42
CA VAL A 642 -4.57 -13.48 -10.06
C VAL A 642 -3.16 -13.23 -9.53
N GLY A 643 -2.73 -14.02 -8.55
CA GLY A 643 -1.45 -13.81 -7.88
C GLY A 643 -1.46 -14.37 -6.48
N ARG A 644 -0.52 -13.91 -5.64
CA ARG A 644 -0.45 -14.31 -4.24
C ARG A 644 -1.46 -13.55 -3.37
N GLU A 645 -1.59 -12.24 -3.59
CA GLU A 645 -2.58 -11.38 -2.94
C GLU A 645 -3.73 -11.05 -3.91
N PHE A 646 -4.97 -11.04 -3.42
CA PHE A 646 -6.16 -10.73 -4.21
C PHE A 646 -7.31 -10.22 -3.33
N GLY A 647 -8.16 -9.35 -3.91
CA GLY A 647 -9.37 -8.83 -3.27
C GLY A 647 -10.63 -9.57 -3.72
N ILE A 648 -11.68 -9.54 -2.89
CA ILE A 648 -12.97 -10.18 -3.20
C ILE A 648 -13.62 -9.61 -4.46
N ASP A 649 -13.61 -8.28 -4.64
CA ASP A 649 -14.24 -7.61 -5.79
C ASP A 649 -13.64 -8.06 -7.12
N LEU A 650 -12.33 -8.31 -7.15
CA LEU A 650 -11.65 -8.83 -8.32
C LEU A 650 -12.07 -10.27 -8.64
N LEU A 651 -12.22 -11.12 -7.62
CA LEU A 651 -12.69 -12.49 -7.81
C LEU A 651 -14.15 -12.51 -8.28
N VAL A 652 -15.00 -11.66 -7.73
CA VAL A 652 -16.40 -11.50 -8.18
C VAL A 652 -16.43 -11.06 -9.65
N GLY A 653 -15.72 -9.97 -9.98
CA GLY A 653 -15.66 -9.44 -11.35
C GLY A 653 -15.07 -10.42 -12.37
N ALA A 654 -14.11 -11.25 -11.97
CA ALA A 654 -13.47 -12.21 -12.87
C ALA A 654 -14.18 -13.58 -12.94
N SER A 655 -14.94 -13.98 -11.91
CA SER A 655 -15.63 -15.28 -11.88
C SER A 655 -16.92 -15.29 -12.71
N GLY A 656 -17.69 -14.19 -12.67
CA GLY A 656 -19.04 -14.11 -13.23
C GLY A 656 -20.06 -14.95 -12.45
N VAL A 657 -19.77 -15.25 -11.19
CA VAL A 657 -20.61 -16.04 -10.26
C VAL A 657 -21.22 -15.09 -9.22
N ALA A 658 -22.37 -15.45 -8.64
CA ALA A 658 -23.02 -14.66 -7.58
C ALA A 658 -22.11 -14.51 -6.35
N ASP A 659 -22.12 -13.31 -5.76
CA ASP A 659 -21.25 -12.89 -4.67
C ASP A 659 -21.32 -13.84 -3.46
N GLU A 660 -22.50 -14.38 -3.15
CA GLU A 660 -22.70 -15.30 -2.02
C GLU A 660 -21.90 -16.61 -2.19
N LEU A 661 -21.74 -17.09 -3.43
CA LEU A 661 -20.99 -18.31 -3.72
C LEU A 661 -19.47 -18.09 -3.61
N ILE A 662 -18.99 -16.90 -3.97
CA ILE A 662 -17.58 -16.53 -3.79
C ILE A 662 -17.25 -16.42 -2.30
N ALA A 663 -18.13 -15.80 -1.51
CA ALA A 663 -17.96 -15.70 -0.06
C ALA A 663 -17.88 -17.08 0.61
N HIS A 664 -18.81 -17.99 0.28
CA HIS A 664 -18.78 -19.37 0.81
C HIS A 664 -17.53 -20.16 0.40
N ALA A 665 -17.06 -19.97 -0.83
CA ALA A 665 -15.81 -20.60 -1.29
C ALA A 665 -14.59 -20.05 -0.56
N LEU A 666 -14.52 -18.73 -0.33
CA LEU A 666 -13.44 -18.10 0.45
C LEU A 666 -13.45 -18.55 1.91
N ASP A 667 -14.63 -18.70 2.53
CA ASP A 667 -14.77 -19.27 3.87
C ASP A 667 -14.20 -20.70 3.95
N GLU A 668 -14.48 -21.56 2.97
CA GLU A 668 -13.91 -22.92 2.93
C GLU A 668 -12.38 -22.88 2.79
N LEU A 669 -11.85 -22.04 1.90
CA LEU A 669 -10.41 -21.88 1.70
C LEU A 669 -9.70 -21.35 2.95
N TRP A 670 -10.33 -20.42 3.67
CA TRP A 670 -9.83 -19.85 4.92
C TRP A 670 -9.88 -20.87 6.07
N GLN A 671 -11.00 -21.57 6.26
CA GLN A 671 -11.17 -22.63 7.27
C GLN A 671 -10.13 -23.74 7.10
N ARG A 672 -9.82 -24.10 5.84
CA ARG A 672 -8.79 -25.09 5.51
C ARG A 672 -7.38 -24.53 5.49
N ARG A 673 -7.16 -23.27 5.89
CA ARG A 673 -5.88 -22.56 5.95
C ARG A 673 -5.12 -22.49 4.61
N ILE A 674 -5.82 -22.54 3.49
CA ILE A 674 -5.22 -22.38 2.15
C ILE A 674 -4.95 -20.90 1.89
N ILE A 675 -5.85 -20.04 2.37
CA ILE A 675 -5.73 -18.58 2.33
C ILE A 675 -5.79 -18.00 3.75
N ARG A 676 -5.28 -16.79 3.90
CA ARG A 676 -5.32 -15.97 5.11
C ARG A 676 -5.87 -14.59 4.77
N GLU A 677 -6.57 -13.97 5.71
CA GLU A 677 -7.09 -12.62 5.57
C GLU A 677 -6.00 -11.59 5.95
N GLN A 678 -5.85 -10.53 5.16
CA GLN A 678 -4.89 -9.43 5.40
C GLN A 678 -5.58 -8.14 5.90
N GLY A 679 -6.89 -8.18 6.15
CA GLY A 679 -7.73 -7.02 6.47
C GLY A 679 -8.32 -6.34 5.22
N ALA A 680 -9.35 -5.51 5.42
CA ALA A 680 -10.03 -4.74 4.36
C ALA A 680 -10.51 -5.56 3.15
N GLY A 681 -10.97 -6.80 3.35
CA GLY A 681 -11.50 -7.65 2.27
C GLY A 681 -10.43 -8.22 1.32
N ARG A 682 -9.16 -8.21 1.72
CA ARG A 682 -8.04 -8.81 0.98
C ARG A 682 -7.60 -10.14 1.56
N TYR A 683 -7.25 -11.05 0.66
CA TYR A 683 -6.78 -12.39 0.97
C TYR A 683 -5.41 -12.63 0.36
N ASP A 684 -4.65 -13.49 1.01
CA ASP A 684 -3.34 -13.95 0.57
C ASP A 684 -3.28 -15.47 0.68
N PHE A 685 -2.58 -16.15 -0.22
CA PHE A 685 -2.26 -17.56 -0.02
C PHE A 685 -1.39 -17.71 1.23
N SER A 686 -1.73 -18.66 2.08
CA SER A 686 -0.93 -18.94 3.29
C SER A 686 0.54 -19.20 2.95
N HIS A 687 0.78 -19.86 1.80
CA HIS A 687 2.11 -20.12 1.26
C HIS A 687 2.13 -20.05 -0.26
N ASP A 688 3.23 -19.53 -0.83
CA ASP A 688 3.42 -19.39 -2.27
C ASP A 688 3.35 -20.74 -3.00
N LYS A 689 3.75 -21.83 -2.33
CA LYS A 689 3.70 -23.19 -2.89
C LYS A 689 2.28 -23.70 -3.12
N LEU A 690 1.31 -23.28 -2.29
CA LEU A 690 -0.11 -23.60 -2.48
C LEU A 690 -0.64 -22.97 -3.76
N ARG A 691 -0.31 -21.68 -3.98
CA ARG A 691 -0.64 -20.95 -5.21
C ARG A 691 -0.02 -21.63 -6.43
N GLU A 692 1.26 -21.97 -6.39
CA GLU A 692 1.95 -22.63 -7.51
C GLU A 692 1.27 -23.94 -7.92
N VAL A 693 0.93 -24.79 -6.95
CA VAL A 693 0.29 -26.07 -7.24
C VAL A 693 -1.15 -25.86 -7.73
N ALA A 694 -1.91 -24.94 -7.13
CA ALA A 694 -3.26 -24.60 -7.60
C ALA A 694 -3.23 -24.07 -9.04
N TYR A 695 -2.31 -23.16 -9.37
CA TYR A 695 -2.14 -22.66 -10.74
C TYR A 695 -1.68 -23.78 -11.70
N ALA A 696 -0.79 -24.66 -11.25
CA ALA A 696 -0.31 -25.80 -12.02
C ALA A 696 -1.42 -26.79 -12.41
N GLN A 697 -2.46 -26.96 -11.58
CA GLN A 697 -3.62 -27.81 -11.86
C GLN A 697 -4.55 -27.25 -12.95
N VAL A 698 -4.50 -25.95 -13.22
CA VAL A 698 -5.33 -25.33 -14.27
C VAL A 698 -4.81 -25.71 -15.65
N GLY A 699 -5.66 -26.26 -16.51
CA GLY A 699 -5.31 -26.57 -17.90
C GLY A 699 -5.02 -25.31 -18.73
N VAL A 700 -4.14 -25.41 -19.74
CA VAL A 700 -3.69 -24.27 -20.57
C VAL A 700 -4.86 -23.43 -21.17
N PRO A 701 -5.93 -24.03 -21.76
CA PRO A 701 -7.05 -23.24 -22.28
C PRO A 701 -7.79 -22.46 -21.18
N GLN A 702 -7.95 -23.07 -20.00
CA GLN A 702 -8.62 -22.45 -18.87
C GLN A 702 -7.75 -21.34 -18.27
N ARG A 703 -6.43 -21.50 -18.18
CA ARG A 703 -5.51 -20.42 -17.77
C ARG A 703 -5.68 -19.19 -18.66
N ARG A 704 -5.72 -19.36 -20.00
CA ARG A 704 -5.93 -18.24 -20.93
C ARG A 704 -7.26 -17.53 -20.68
N LEU A 705 -8.33 -18.30 -20.46
CA LEU A 705 -9.65 -17.75 -20.14
C LEU A 705 -9.64 -16.95 -18.82
N LEU A 706 -9.03 -17.51 -17.78
CA LEU A 706 -8.91 -16.86 -16.47
C LEU A 706 -8.09 -15.57 -16.56
N HIS A 707 -6.91 -15.60 -17.19
CA HIS A 707 -6.11 -14.39 -17.42
C HIS A 707 -6.89 -13.30 -18.17
N ARG A 708 -7.67 -13.66 -19.21
CA ARG A 708 -8.51 -12.71 -19.94
C ARG A 708 -9.58 -12.08 -19.04
N ARG A 709 -10.25 -12.90 -18.22
CA ARG A 709 -11.29 -12.44 -17.29
C ARG A 709 -10.72 -11.53 -16.21
N ILE A 710 -9.57 -11.87 -15.66
CA ILE A 710 -8.87 -11.05 -14.66
C ILE A 710 -8.46 -9.71 -15.26
N ALA A 711 -7.86 -9.69 -16.46
CA ALA A 711 -7.49 -8.44 -17.13
C ALA A 711 -8.70 -7.51 -17.33
N TYR A 712 -9.83 -8.07 -17.79
CA TYR A 712 -11.07 -7.32 -17.98
C TYR A 712 -11.66 -6.79 -16.65
N ALA A 713 -11.61 -7.60 -15.60
CA ALA A 713 -12.08 -7.21 -14.27
C ALA A 713 -11.20 -6.09 -13.69
N LEU A 714 -9.87 -6.19 -13.80
CA LEU A 714 -8.94 -5.14 -13.40
C LEU A 714 -9.19 -3.83 -14.17
N GLU A 715 -9.40 -3.91 -15.49
CA GLU A 715 -9.72 -2.72 -16.29
C GLU A 715 -11.04 -2.07 -15.86
N SER A 716 -12.05 -2.87 -15.53
CA SER A 716 -13.39 -2.38 -15.17
C SER A 716 -13.46 -1.80 -13.75
N LEU A 717 -12.78 -2.44 -12.78
CA LEU A 717 -12.80 -2.04 -11.37
C LEU A 717 -12.01 -0.74 -11.13
N PHE A 718 -10.91 -0.56 -11.84
CA PHE A 718 -9.98 0.54 -11.55
C PHE A 718 -10.08 1.72 -12.52
N GLY A 719 -11.02 1.72 -13.47
CA GLY A 719 -11.47 2.90 -14.23
C GLY A 719 -10.40 3.96 -14.55
N GLU A 720 -10.35 5.03 -13.75
CA GLU A 720 -9.38 6.14 -13.89
C GLU A 720 -7.98 5.82 -13.34
N ASP A 721 -7.85 4.98 -12.32
CA ASP A 721 -6.58 4.53 -11.71
C ASP A 721 -5.90 3.36 -12.47
N ARG A 722 -6.48 2.91 -13.59
CA ARG A 722 -6.00 1.75 -14.37
C ARG A 722 -4.55 1.85 -14.83
N ASP A 723 -4.00 3.06 -14.93
CA ASP A 723 -2.61 3.27 -15.32
C ASP A 723 -1.65 2.75 -14.24
N THR A 724 -2.03 2.80 -12.96
CA THR A 724 -1.24 2.21 -11.84
C THR A 724 -1.16 0.68 -11.90
N LEU A 725 -2.13 0.03 -12.55
CA LEU A 725 -2.19 -1.42 -12.74
C LEU A 725 -1.86 -1.84 -14.18
N ALA A 726 -1.42 -0.91 -15.03
CA ALA A 726 -1.23 -1.18 -16.46
C ALA A 726 -0.24 -2.33 -16.71
N GLY A 727 0.81 -2.46 -15.90
CA GLY A 727 1.76 -3.57 -15.97
C GLY A 727 1.09 -4.92 -15.74
N GLN A 728 0.32 -5.04 -14.64
CA GLN A 728 -0.41 -6.26 -14.31
C GLN A 728 -1.44 -6.61 -15.40
N ILE A 729 -2.23 -5.62 -15.85
CA ILE A 729 -3.23 -5.80 -16.91
C ILE A 729 -2.57 -6.26 -18.20
N ALA A 730 -1.43 -5.67 -18.60
CA ALA A 730 -0.67 -6.08 -19.77
C ALA A 730 -0.24 -7.55 -19.67
N ALA A 731 0.32 -7.95 -18.52
CA ALA A 731 0.81 -9.30 -18.28
C ALA A 731 -0.31 -10.36 -18.28
N HIS A 732 -1.52 -10.01 -17.82
CA HIS A 732 -2.69 -10.88 -17.93
C HIS A 732 -3.18 -10.99 -19.39
N TYR A 733 -3.27 -9.88 -20.14
CA TYR A 733 -3.64 -9.98 -21.56
C TYR A 733 -2.62 -10.75 -22.40
N ASP A 734 -1.33 -10.59 -22.11
CA ASP A 734 -0.24 -11.35 -22.74
C ASP A 734 -0.43 -12.86 -22.54
N ARG A 735 -0.57 -13.30 -21.27
CA ARG A 735 -0.81 -14.71 -20.94
C ARG A 735 -2.13 -15.25 -21.48
N ALA A 736 -3.13 -14.39 -21.68
CA ALA A 736 -4.39 -14.76 -22.33
C ALA A 736 -4.26 -14.98 -23.85
N GLY A 737 -3.18 -14.49 -24.47
CA GLY A 737 -3.01 -14.44 -25.92
C GLY A 737 -3.78 -13.28 -26.58
N ASN A 738 -4.21 -12.28 -25.79
CA ASN A 738 -4.90 -11.07 -26.23
C ASN A 738 -3.89 -9.99 -26.64
N THR A 739 -3.11 -10.26 -27.69
CA THR A 739 -1.98 -9.43 -28.11
C THR A 739 -2.32 -7.94 -28.28
N PRO A 740 -3.45 -7.53 -28.92
CA PRO A 740 -3.72 -6.11 -29.11
C PRO A 740 -3.83 -5.34 -27.80
N GLN A 741 -4.59 -5.86 -26.83
CA GLN A 741 -4.74 -5.23 -25.52
C GLN A 741 -3.42 -5.25 -24.72
N ALA A 742 -2.67 -6.35 -24.79
CA ALA A 742 -1.39 -6.47 -24.09
C ALA A 742 -0.41 -5.37 -24.52
N LEU A 743 -0.32 -5.10 -25.83
CA LEU A 743 0.55 -4.04 -26.37
C LEU A 743 0.17 -2.65 -25.86
N ASP A 744 -1.13 -2.35 -25.85
CA ASP A 744 -1.64 -1.02 -25.44
C ASP A 744 -1.32 -0.78 -23.95
N PHE A 745 -1.50 -1.80 -23.10
CA PHE A 745 -1.19 -1.71 -21.68
C PHE A 745 0.31 -1.76 -21.38
N TYR A 746 1.13 -2.50 -22.12
CA TYR A 746 2.60 -2.44 -21.97
C TYR A 746 3.14 -1.04 -22.28
N GLY A 747 2.60 -0.36 -23.30
CA GLY A 747 2.95 1.03 -23.61
C GLY A 747 2.61 1.98 -22.46
N ARG A 748 1.42 1.85 -21.86
CA ARG A 748 1.02 2.65 -20.70
C ARG A 748 1.84 2.37 -19.45
N ALA A 749 2.09 1.10 -19.14
CA ALA A 749 2.91 0.69 -18.02
C ALA A 749 4.32 1.29 -18.12
N ALA A 750 4.89 1.31 -19.33
CA ALA A 750 6.18 1.92 -19.57
C ALA A 750 6.17 3.45 -19.37
N LEU A 751 5.10 4.15 -19.73
CA LEU A 751 4.95 5.59 -19.47
C LEU A 751 4.88 5.88 -17.96
N VAL A 752 4.15 5.06 -17.19
CA VAL A 752 4.09 5.16 -15.72
C VAL A 752 5.47 4.93 -15.11
N ALA A 753 6.17 3.88 -15.53
CA ALA A 753 7.54 3.59 -15.09
C ALA A 753 8.51 4.74 -15.43
N GLN A 754 8.41 5.32 -16.63
CA GLN A 754 9.18 6.52 -17.00
C GLN A 754 8.85 7.73 -16.10
N GLY A 755 7.60 7.89 -15.68
CA GLY A 755 7.14 8.93 -14.75
C GLY A 755 7.84 8.95 -13.39
N VAL A 756 8.32 7.78 -12.95
CA VAL A 756 9.05 7.57 -11.69
C VAL A 756 10.53 7.23 -11.91
N PHE A 757 11.07 7.54 -13.11
CA PHE A 757 12.46 7.28 -13.50
C PHE A 757 12.89 5.81 -13.50
N ALA A 758 11.94 4.88 -13.57
CA ALA A 758 12.18 3.45 -13.71
C ALA A 758 12.42 3.07 -15.18
N HIS A 759 13.49 3.63 -15.75
CA HIS A 759 13.83 3.42 -17.15
C HIS A 759 14.20 1.95 -17.45
N SER A 760 14.75 1.21 -16.48
CA SER A 760 15.10 -0.20 -16.68
C SER A 760 13.84 -1.06 -16.83
N GLU A 761 12.85 -0.85 -15.95
CA GLU A 761 11.56 -1.50 -16.03
C GLU A 761 10.79 -1.10 -17.29
N ALA A 762 10.73 0.20 -17.60
CA ALA A 762 10.10 0.69 -18.83
C ALA A 762 10.71 0.02 -20.08
N ALA A 763 12.04 -0.10 -20.14
CA ALA A 763 12.70 -0.79 -21.25
C ALA A 763 12.36 -2.29 -21.31
N GLN A 764 12.20 -2.97 -20.17
CA GLN A 764 11.76 -4.37 -20.13
C GLN A 764 10.32 -4.54 -20.62
N LEU A 765 9.38 -3.72 -20.14
CA LEU A 765 7.97 -3.71 -20.55
C LEU A 765 7.83 -3.47 -22.06
N LEU A 766 8.55 -2.48 -22.59
CA LEU A 766 8.53 -2.16 -24.01
C LEU A 766 9.16 -3.26 -24.87
N ARG A 767 10.26 -3.88 -24.43
CA ARG A 767 10.86 -5.04 -25.13
C ARG A 767 9.91 -6.23 -25.16
N ARG A 768 9.16 -6.49 -24.07
CA ARG A 768 8.10 -7.52 -24.05
C ARG A 768 7.01 -7.20 -25.07
N GLY A 769 6.49 -5.97 -25.07
CA GLY A 769 5.53 -5.50 -26.06
C GLY A 769 6.04 -5.70 -27.50
N LEU A 770 7.27 -5.26 -27.79
CA LEU A 770 7.89 -5.45 -29.11
C LEU A 770 8.01 -6.94 -29.49
N GLY A 771 8.27 -7.82 -28.52
CA GLY A 771 8.32 -9.27 -28.69
C GLY A 771 6.97 -9.90 -29.09
N LEU A 772 5.85 -9.25 -28.78
CA LEU A 772 4.50 -9.71 -29.15
C LEU A 772 4.06 -9.25 -30.54
N LEU A 773 4.70 -8.21 -31.11
CA LEU A 773 4.33 -7.67 -32.43
C LEU A 773 4.32 -8.70 -33.57
N PRO A 774 5.22 -9.70 -33.64
CA PRO A 774 5.19 -10.73 -34.69
C PRO A 774 3.89 -11.56 -34.70
N LEU A 775 3.13 -11.58 -33.60
CA LEU A 775 1.84 -12.28 -33.50
C LEU A 775 0.69 -11.53 -34.20
N LEU A 776 0.87 -10.23 -34.49
CA LEU A 776 -0.11 -9.44 -35.24
C LEU A 776 0.10 -9.57 -36.76
N PRO A 777 -0.98 -9.52 -37.56
CA PRO A 777 -0.87 -9.46 -39.01
C PRO A 777 0.02 -8.31 -39.47
N ALA A 778 0.89 -8.56 -40.45
CA ALA A 778 1.70 -7.52 -41.06
C ALA A 778 0.80 -6.47 -41.73
N GLY A 779 1.10 -5.19 -41.50
CA GLY A 779 0.31 -4.09 -42.07
C GLY A 779 0.51 -2.78 -41.31
N ARG A 780 -0.23 -1.75 -41.76
CA ARG A 780 -0.10 -0.38 -41.25
C ARG A 780 -0.34 -0.27 -39.74
N SER A 781 -1.32 -1.00 -39.20
CA SER A 781 -1.64 -0.99 -37.75
C SER A 781 -0.49 -1.54 -36.90
N ARG A 782 0.11 -2.68 -37.30
CA ARG A 782 1.28 -3.25 -36.62
C ARG A 782 2.46 -2.28 -36.63
N ASN A 783 2.74 -1.67 -37.78
CA ASN A 783 3.85 -0.71 -37.93
C ASN A 783 3.65 0.55 -37.06
N ALA A 784 2.42 1.03 -36.91
CA ALA A 784 2.10 2.16 -36.03
C ALA A 784 2.36 1.83 -34.55
N ARG A 785 1.95 0.64 -34.09
CA ARG A 785 2.24 0.18 -32.73
C ARG A 785 3.73 -0.04 -32.48
N GLU A 786 4.45 -0.59 -33.46
CA GLU A 786 5.91 -0.73 -33.40
C GLU A 786 6.59 0.63 -33.27
N LEU A 787 6.11 1.62 -34.03
CA LEU A 787 6.62 3.00 -33.97
C LEU A 787 6.45 3.59 -32.57
N GLU A 788 5.25 3.50 -32.00
CA GLU A 788 4.93 4.03 -30.66
C GLU A 788 5.81 3.39 -29.57
N LEU A 789 5.93 2.06 -29.56
CA LEU A 789 6.74 1.35 -28.57
C LEU A 789 8.24 1.66 -28.71
N LEU A 790 8.76 1.79 -29.94
CA LEU A 790 10.17 2.15 -30.16
C LEU A 790 10.48 3.59 -29.78
N GLN A 791 9.54 4.52 -29.96
CA GLN A 791 9.70 5.91 -29.50
C GLN A 791 9.87 5.96 -27.98
N ALA A 792 8.98 5.29 -27.26
CA ALA A 792 9.06 5.17 -25.80
C ALA A 792 10.35 4.45 -25.37
N LEU A 793 10.77 3.40 -26.09
CA LEU A 793 11.96 2.62 -25.75
C LEU A 793 13.23 3.45 -25.94
N GLY A 794 13.31 4.21 -27.04
CA GLY A 794 14.43 5.10 -27.32
C GLY A 794 14.71 6.07 -26.18
N LEU A 795 13.66 6.65 -25.57
CA LEU A 795 13.79 7.53 -24.41
C LEU A 795 14.43 6.82 -23.21
N SER A 796 13.93 5.65 -22.83
CA SER A 796 14.51 4.87 -21.73
C SER A 796 15.94 4.40 -22.01
N LEU A 797 16.24 4.00 -23.25
CA LEU A 797 17.59 3.58 -23.62
C LEU A 797 18.59 4.74 -23.59
N VAL A 798 18.19 5.96 -23.98
CA VAL A 798 19.04 7.15 -23.85
C VAL A 798 19.35 7.43 -22.38
N ALA A 799 18.37 7.28 -21.49
CA ALA A 799 18.57 7.48 -20.05
C ALA A 799 19.50 6.42 -19.42
N LEU A 800 19.41 5.16 -19.87
CA LEU A 800 20.20 4.05 -19.33
C LEU A 800 21.62 3.95 -19.93
N GLU A 801 21.75 4.17 -21.24
CA GLU A 801 22.96 3.82 -22.00
C GLU A 801 23.58 5.02 -22.76
N GLY A 802 22.88 6.16 -22.80
CA GLY A 802 23.32 7.36 -23.53
C GLY A 802 23.16 7.27 -25.06
N TYR A 803 23.29 8.42 -25.73
CA TYR A 803 23.11 8.53 -27.19
C TYR A 803 24.10 7.71 -28.03
N GLY A 804 25.23 7.29 -27.46
CA GLY A 804 26.23 6.53 -28.19
C GLY A 804 25.94 5.02 -28.31
N SER A 805 24.96 4.51 -27.57
CA SER A 805 24.65 3.07 -27.57
C SER A 805 24.21 2.56 -28.94
N ALA A 806 24.60 1.31 -29.24
CA ALA A 806 24.11 0.56 -30.39
C ALA A 806 22.58 0.39 -30.34
N ALA A 807 22.03 0.05 -29.16
CA ALA A 807 20.59 -0.17 -28.99
C ALA A 807 19.78 1.10 -29.24
N VAL A 808 20.24 2.26 -28.75
CA VAL A 808 19.61 3.57 -29.01
C VAL A 808 19.60 3.89 -30.51
N THR A 809 20.72 3.66 -31.19
CA THR A 809 20.85 3.90 -32.62
C THR A 809 19.90 3.03 -33.42
N GLU A 810 19.86 1.73 -33.13
CA GLU A 810 18.97 0.78 -33.79
C GLU A 810 17.50 1.15 -33.61
N ALA A 811 17.10 1.48 -32.37
CA ALA A 811 15.73 1.88 -32.06
C ALA A 811 15.31 3.11 -32.88
N TYR A 812 16.07 4.20 -32.85
CA TYR A 812 15.70 5.43 -33.56
C TYR A 812 15.77 5.31 -35.09
N HIS A 813 16.70 4.53 -35.65
CA HIS A 813 16.70 4.25 -37.08
C HIS A 813 15.45 3.48 -37.49
N ARG A 814 15.06 2.46 -36.71
CA ARG A 814 13.83 1.70 -36.96
C ARG A 814 12.59 2.58 -36.83
N THR A 815 12.54 3.47 -35.84
CA THR A 815 11.47 4.46 -35.67
C THR A 815 11.34 5.39 -36.90
N ARG A 816 12.46 5.87 -37.44
CA ARG A 816 12.48 6.67 -38.67
C ARG A 816 11.93 5.88 -39.86
N ASP A 817 12.44 4.66 -40.07
CA ASP A 817 12.02 3.82 -41.19
C ASP A 817 10.50 3.51 -41.14
N LEU A 818 9.98 3.26 -39.94
CA LEU A 818 8.54 3.05 -39.71
C LEU A 818 7.72 4.31 -39.98
N SER A 819 8.21 5.49 -39.58
CA SER A 819 7.52 6.77 -39.86
C SER A 819 7.37 6.98 -41.37
N VAL A 820 8.46 6.79 -42.12
CA VAL A 820 8.46 6.87 -43.59
C VAL A 820 7.49 5.86 -44.19
N LEU A 821 7.50 4.61 -43.72
CA LEU A 821 6.60 3.55 -44.19
C LEU A 821 5.12 3.84 -43.91
N LEU A 822 4.81 4.56 -42.83
CA LEU A 822 3.45 4.97 -42.46
C LEU A 822 2.97 6.22 -43.21
N GLY A 823 3.85 6.86 -44.00
CA GLY A 823 3.55 8.04 -44.82
C GLY A 823 3.63 9.37 -44.05
N HIS A 824 4.37 9.41 -42.94
CA HIS A 824 4.54 10.60 -42.13
C HIS A 824 6.04 10.89 -41.92
N PRO A 825 6.46 12.17 -41.90
CA PRO A 825 7.85 12.48 -41.59
C PRO A 825 8.16 12.10 -40.13
N PRO A 826 9.40 11.65 -39.82
CA PRO A 826 9.80 11.37 -38.44
C PRO A 826 9.61 12.60 -37.55
N SER A 827 9.19 12.42 -36.30
CA SER A 827 8.96 13.55 -35.41
C SER A 827 10.26 14.31 -35.08
N PRO A 828 10.18 15.62 -34.76
CA PRO A 828 11.35 16.44 -34.44
C PRO A 828 12.26 15.85 -33.33
N PRO A 829 11.73 15.29 -32.22
CA PRO A 829 12.57 14.62 -31.21
C PRO A 829 13.35 13.43 -31.74
N ILE A 830 12.78 12.63 -32.65
CA ILE A 830 13.48 11.49 -33.27
C ILE A 830 14.60 12.01 -34.17
N LEU A 831 14.33 13.02 -35.00
CA LEU A 831 15.36 13.60 -35.87
C LEU A 831 16.51 14.17 -35.06
N ARG A 832 16.24 14.92 -34.00
CA ARG A 832 17.27 15.43 -33.10
C ARG A 832 18.05 14.28 -32.43
N ALA A 833 17.37 13.24 -31.95
CA ALA A 833 18.04 12.09 -31.37
C ALA A 833 18.97 11.39 -32.38
N LEU A 834 18.53 11.21 -33.64
CA LEU A 834 19.35 10.69 -34.74
C LEU A 834 20.56 11.57 -35.05
N VAL A 835 20.45 12.89 -34.91
CA VAL A 835 21.61 13.78 -35.00
C VAL A 835 22.60 13.48 -33.87
N LEU A 836 22.13 13.42 -32.62
CA LEU A 836 23.00 13.20 -31.46
C LEU A 836 23.66 11.82 -31.44
N THR A 837 22.95 10.76 -31.85
CA THR A 837 23.54 9.42 -32.00
C THR A 837 24.60 9.41 -33.10
N SER A 838 24.32 10.08 -34.23
CA SER A 838 25.25 10.19 -35.35
C SER A 838 26.52 10.97 -34.96
N ILE A 839 26.40 12.09 -34.24
CA ILE A 839 27.55 12.83 -33.69
C ILE A 839 28.33 11.95 -32.71
N SER A 840 27.64 11.26 -31.80
CA SER A 840 28.28 10.38 -30.81
C SER A 840 29.09 9.26 -31.47
N LYS A 841 28.68 8.80 -32.65
CA LYS A 841 29.41 7.80 -33.46
C LYS A 841 30.32 8.40 -34.52
N THR A 842 30.57 9.70 -34.49
CA THR A 842 31.40 10.45 -35.45
C THR A 842 30.92 10.40 -36.90
N ASN A 843 29.64 10.08 -37.15
CA ASN A 843 29.03 10.12 -38.48
C ASN A 843 28.41 11.49 -38.76
N TYR A 844 29.26 12.49 -39.03
CA TYR A 844 28.83 13.88 -39.17
C TYR A 844 28.02 14.15 -40.45
N ASP A 845 28.19 13.36 -41.50
CA ASP A 845 27.40 13.50 -42.74
C ASP A 845 25.94 13.06 -42.52
N ALA A 846 25.72 11.92 -41.84
CA ALA A 846 24.37 11.50 -41.44
C ALA A 846 23.73 12.52 -40.49
N ALA A 847 24.48 13.02 -39.52
CA ALA A 847 24.03 14.06 -38.59
C ALA A 847 23.54 15.31 -39.33
N LEU A 848 24.26 15.80 -40.34
CA LEU A 848 23.80 16.95 -41.15
C LEU A 848 22.53 16.63 -41.93
N GLY A 849 22.43 15.43 -42.53
CA GLY A 849 21.24 15.03 -43.27
C GLY A 849 19.97 15.00 -42.40
N PHE A 850 20.09 14.62 -41.13
CA PHE A 850 18.96 14.68 -40.19
C PHE A 850 18.68 16.09 -39.66
N ALA A 851 19.72 16.91 -39.43
CA ALA A 851 19.55 18.30 -39.01
C ALA A 851 18.89 19.17 -40.11
N GLU A 852 19.21 18.90 -41.38
CA GLU A 852 18.56 19.55 -42.53
C GLU A 852 17.07 19.17 -42.63
N GLN A 853 16.72 17.90 -42.40
CA GLN A 853 15.31 17.49 -42.31
C GLN A 853 14.57 18.21 -41.17
N LEU A 854 15.22 18.41 -40.03
CA LEU A 854 14.64 19.12 -38.89
C LEU A 854 14.35 20.59 -39.22
N LEU A 855 15.28 21.26 -39.91
CA LEU A 855 15.08 22.64 -40.40
C LEU A 855 13.97 22.73 -41.45
N THR A 856 13.92 21.80 -42.40
CA THR A 856 12.83 21.75 -43.39
C THR A 856 11.46 21.54 -42.73
N GLN A 857 11.39 20.74 -41.66
CA GLN A 857 10.15 20.60 -40.89
C GLN A 857 9.77 21.88 -40.14
N ALA A 858 10.74 22.56 -39.54
CA ALA A 858 10.51 23.84 -38.87
C ALA A 858 9.94 24.90 -39.82
N GLU A 859 10.47 24.98 -41.04
CA GLU A 859 9.97 25.89 -42.09
C GLU A 859 8.53 25.56 -42.50
N HIS A 860 8.20 24.28 -42.67
CA HIS A 860 6.84 23.86 -43.04
C HIS A 860 5.81 24.06 -41.92
N GLN A 861 6.20 23.85 -40.66
CA GLN A 861 5.29 23.92 -39.50
C GLN A 861 5.21 25.32 -38.89
N GLY A 862 6.21 26.17 -39.13
CA GLY A 862 6.33 27.50 -38.51
C GLY A 862 6.59 27.44 -37.00
N ASP A 863 7.18 26.36 -36.49
CA ASP A 863 7.46 26.19 -35.06
C ASP A 863 8.88 26.68 -34.71
N PRO A 864 9.02 27.78 -33.95
CA PRO A 864 10.33 28.32 -33.57
C PRO A 864 11.12 27.38 -32.64
N VAL A 865 10.46 26.50 -31.87
CA VAL A 865 11.15 25.52 -31.01
C VAL A 865 11.94 24.53 -31.87
N ILE A 866 11.31 24.02 -32.93
CA ILE A 866 11.96 23.11 -33.90
C ILE A 866 13.08 23.83 -34.65
N ALA A 867 12.85 25.09 -35.05
CA ALA A 867 13.83 25.89 -35.78
C ALA A 867 15.12 26.09 -34.97
N VAL A 868 14.99 26.45 -33.68
CA VAL A 868 16.12 26.58 -32.76
C VAL A 868 16.92 25.27 -32.66
N GLU A 869 16.26 24.13 -32.51
CA GLU A 869 16.94 22.82 -32.44
C GLU A 869 17.60 22.42 -33.76
N GLY A 870 16.98 22.72 -34.89
CA GLY A 870 17.56 22.50 -36.23
C GLY A 870 18.84 23.32 -36.45
N HIS A 871 18.82 24.61 -36.06
CA HIS A 871 19.97 25.48 -36.11
C HIS A 871 21.07 25.04 -35.11
N TYR A 872 20.69 24.72 -33.88
CA TYR A 872 21.59 24.19 -32.85
C TYR A 872 22.35 22.94 -33.36
N THR A 873 21.63 21.91 -33.76
CA THR A 873 22.21 20.62 -34.18
C THR A 873 23.08 20.76 -35.44
N THR A 874 22.67 21.59 -36.40
CA THR A 874 23.49 21.94 -37.58
C THR A 874 24.77 22.65 -37.16
N GLY A 875 24.67 23.63 -36.25
CA GLY A 875 25.80 24.40 -35.75
C GLY A 875 26.85 23.54 -35.03
N VAL A 876 26.40 22.62 -34.18
CA VAL A 876 27.27 21.66 -33.48
C VAL A 876 27.92 20.66 -34.44
N THR A 877 27.18 20.15 -35.42
CA THR A 877 27.70 19.15 -36.37
C THR A 877 28.76 19.75 -37.30
N THR A 878 28.50 20.95 -37.82
CA THR A 878 29.44 21.66 -38.70
C THR A 878 30.73 22.09 -37.98
N PHE A 879 30.66 22.35 -36.67
CA PHE A 879 31.85 22.60 -35.85
C PHE A 879 32.83 21.43 -35.90
N TYR A 880 32.38 20.18 -35.69
CA TYR A 880 33.27 19.01 -35.70
C TYR A 880 33.93 18.76 -37.06
N ARG A 881 33.26 19.17 -38.15
CA ARG A 881 33.81 19.15 -39.52
C ARG A 881 34.80 20.30 -39.80
N ALA A 882 35.02 21.19 -38.84
CA ALA A 882 35.80 22.41 -38.95
C ALA A 882 35.25 23.44 -39.96
N ASP A 883 33.95 23.39 -40.26
CA ASP A 883 33.27 24.47 -40.99
C ASP A 883 32.79 25.51 -39.97
N PHE A 884 33.76 26.25 -39.42
CA PHE A 884 33.51 27.18 -38.33
C PHE A 884 32.58 28.33 -38.75
N VAL A 885 32.62 28.76 -40.01
CA VAL A 885 31.77 29.83 -40.54
C VAL A 885 30.31 29.41 -40.59
N ARG A 886 30.00 28.23 -41.17
CA ARG A 886 28.63 27.71 -41.17
C ARG A 886 28.15 27.45 -39.75
N SER A 887 29.01 26.91 -38.90
CA SER A 887 28.71 26.66 -37.49
C SER A 887 28.34 27.94 -36.74
N ARG A 888 29.14 29.02 -36.86
CA ARG A 888 28.83 30.34 -36.29
C ARG A 888 27.47 30.86 -36.71
N ARG A 889 27.17 30.78 -38.01
CA ARG A 889 25.90 31.27 -38.58
C ARG A 889 24.71 30.55 -37.94
N HIS A 890 24.74 29.22 -37.90
CA HIS A 890 23.61 28.44 -37.37
C HIS A 890 23.48 28.61 -35.84
N LEU A 891 24.58 28.61 -35.07
CA LEU A 891 24.51 28.84 -33.63
C LEU A 891 23.96 30.24 -33.30
N ALA A 892 24.37 31.28 -34.04
CA ALA A 892 23.84 32.62 -33.88
C ALA A 892 22.34 32.71 -34.24
N GLN A 893 21.88 31.97 -35.27
CA GLN A 893 20.47 31.89 -35.63
C GLN A 893 19.63 31.21 -34.53
N ALA A 894 20.14 30.11 -33.94
CA ALA A 894 19.47 29.45 -32.82
C ALA A 894 19.29 30.39 -31.62
N ILE A 895 20.34 31.16 -31.28
CA ILE A 895 20.27 32.15 -30.19
C ILE A 895 19.27 33.28 -30.52
N ALA A 896 19.27 33.77 -31.76
CA ALA A 896 18.40 34.87 -32.18
C ALA A 896 16.90 34.48 -32.23
N GLN A 897 16.59 33.20 -32.48
CA GLN A 897 15.22 32.69 -32.53
C GLN A 897 14.72 32.15 -31.19
N TYR A 898 15.59 32.02 -30.19
CA TYR A 898 15.22 31.49 -28.88
C TYR A 898 14.33 32.48 -28.10
N GLU A 899 13.18 32.00 -27.64
CA GLU A 899 12.24 32.76 -26.80
C GLU A 899 12.29 32.23 -25.35
N PRO A 900 12.69 33.04 -24.35
CA PRO A 900 12.76 32.60 -22.95
C PRO A 900 11.43 32.07 -22.39
N SER A 901 10.29 32.56 -22.89
CA SER A 901 8.95 32.08 -22.52
C SER A 901 8.69 30.63 -22.92
N ARG A 902 9.44 30.08 -23.90
CA ARG A 902 9.32 28.70 -24.38
C ARG A 902 10.38 27.76 -23.80
N ARG A 903 11.18 28.21 -22.82
CA ARG A 903 12.25 27.41 -22.20
C ARG A 903 11.79 26.01 -21.76
N MET A 904 10.64 25.95 -21.08
CA MET A 904 10.09 24.67 -20.61
C MET A 904 9.74 23.72 -21.75
N ALA A 905 9.30 24.24 -22.90
CA ALA A 905 9.03 23.40 -24.08
C ALA A 905 10.33 22.76 -24.62
N HIS A 906 11.44 23.52 -24.64
CA HIS A 906 12.75 22.97 -25.02
C HIS A 906 13.23 21.91 -24.05
N ILE A 907 13.21 22.21 -22.75
CA ILE A 907 13.68 21.26 -21.73
C ILE A 907 12.80 19.99 -21.74
N ALA A 908 11.47 20.12 -21.82
CA ALA A 908 10.55 19.00 -21.88
C ALA A 908 10.80 18.09 -23.09
N ALA A 909 11.03 18.67 -24.27
CA ALA A 909 11.22 17.90 -25.50
C ALA A 909 12.65 17.36 -25.68
N PHE A 910 13.67 18.03 -25.11
CA PHE A 910 15.07 17.84 -25.52
C PHE A 910 16.09 17.77 -24.37
N ALA A 911 15.63 17.80 -23.11
CA ALA A 911 16.40 17.63 -21.87
C ALA A 911 17.46 18.70 -21.54
N GLN A 912 17.65 19.70 -22.41
CA GLN A 912 18.63 20.78 -22.23
C GLN A 912 18.03 22.11 -22.64
N ASP A 913 18.51 23.18 -22.01
CA ASP A 913 18.27 24.53 -22.51
C ASP A 913 19.20 24.84 -23.70
N PRO A 914 18.67 25.06 -24.92
CA PRO A 914 19.49 25.28 -26.11
C PRO A 914 20.16 26.65 -26.14
N GLN A 915 19.68 27.64 -25.37
CA GLN A 915 20.34 28.95 -25.31
C GLN A 915 21.70 28.82 -24.61
N VAL A 916 21.75 28.18 -23.44
CA VAL A 916 23.01 27.89 -22.73
C VAL A 916 23.98 27.12 -23.63
N VAL A 917 23.48 26.06 -24.27
CA VAL A 917 24.28 25.21 -25.14
C VAL A 917 24.81 26.00 -26.35
N CYS A 918 23.96 26.75 -27.05
CA CYS A 918 24.37 27.48 -28.25
C CYS A 918 25.35 28.61 -27.93
N LEU A 919 25.18 29.34 -26.82
CA LEU A 919 26.12 30.38 -26.37
C LEU A 919 27.51 29.79 -26.13
N ASN A 920 27.58 28.69 -25.37
CA ASN A 920 28.83 28.01 -25.06
C ASN A 920 29.51 27.44 -26.32
N ARG A 921 28.75 26.81 -27.22
CA ARG A 921 29.28 26.27 -28.49
C ARG A 921 29.72 27.39 -29.44
N LEU A 922 29.02 28.52 -29.44
CA LEU A 922 29.41 29.70 -30.20
C LEU A 922 30.71 30.30 -29.65
N ALA A 923 30.90 30.31 -28.33
CA ALA A 923 32.13 30.75 -27.70
C ALA A 923 33.35 29.96 -28.20
N LEU A 924 33.26 28.62 -28.19
CA LEU A 924 34.34 27.76 -28.69
C LEU A 924 34.59 27.95 -30.19
N ASN A 925 33.52 28.14 -30.98
CA ASN A 925 33.62 28.42 -32.41
C ASN A 925 34.33 29.75 -32.69
N LEU A 926 33.97 30.82 -31.98
CA LEU A 926 34.57 32.14 -32.08
C LEU A 926 36.05 32.11 -31.70
N LEU A 927 36.42 31.32 -30.68
CA LEU A 927 37.80 31.12 -30.29
C LEU A 927 38.64 30.54 -31.45
N CYS A 928 38.14 29.48 -32.10
CA CYS A 928 38.80 28.89 -33.27
C CYS A 928 38.95 29.91 -34.42
N LEU A 929 37.89 30.69 -34.70
CA LEU A 929 37.89 31.75 -35.72
C LEU A 929 38.81 32.94 -35.38
N GLY A 930 39.34 33.03 -34.15
CA GLY A 930 40.24 34.09 -33.71
C GLY A 930 39.58 35.32 -33.07
N TYR A 931 38.27 35.26 -32.78
CA TYR A 931 37.55 36.30 -32.05
C TYR A 931 37.61 36.01 -30.53
N LEU A 932 38.76 36.31 -29.93
CA LEU A 932 39.12 35.90 -28.57
C LEU A 932 38.28 36.59 -27.49
N ASP A 933 38.03 37.89 -27.61
CA ASP A 933 37.27 38.65 -26.60
C ASP A 933 35.77 38.32 -26.69
N GLN A 934 35.26 38.14 -27.91
CA GLN A 934 33.88 37.69 -28.13
C GLN A 934 33.66 36.28 -27.59
N ALA A 935 34.63 35.37 -27.76
CA ALA A 935 34.53 34.02 -27.21
C ALA A 935 34.33 34.04 -25.68
N ILE A 936 35.13 34.82 -24.95
CA ILE A 936 35.01 34.94 -23.50
C ILE A 936 33.67 35.58 -23.11
N ALA A 937 33.22 36.59 -23.84
CA ALA A 937 31.93 37.24 -23.59
C ALA A 937 30.75 36.27 -23.73
N GLN A 938 30.74 35.46 -24.80
CA GLN A 938 29.71 34.43 -25.01
C GLN A 938 29.74 33.34 -23.93
N GLN A 939 30.93 32.92 -23.50
CA GLN A 939 31.06 31.94 -22.41
C GLN A 939 30.54 32.48 -21.07
N ARG A 940 30.83 33.74 -20.74
CA ARG A 940 30.29 34.39 -19.54
C ARG A 940 28.77 34.49 -19.61
N ALA A 941 28.22 34.89 -20.75
CA ALA A 941 26.77 34.94 -20.95
C ALA A 941 26.12 33.55 -20.77
N ALA A 942 26.73 32.49 -21.31
CA ALA A 942 26.25 31.12 -21.12
C ALA A 942 26.21 30.72 -19.63
N LEU A 943 27.27 31.05 -18.89
CA LEU A 943 27.36 30.74 -17.46
C LEU A 943 26.32 31.52 -16.65
N THR A 944 26.16 32.82 -16.90
CA THR A 944 25.14 33.65 -16.24
C THR A 944 23.74 33.08 -16.48
N VAL A 945 23.39 32.76 -17.72
CA VAL A 945 22.07 32.17 -18.04
C VAL A 945 21.91 30.80 -17.38
N ALA A 946 22.95 29.95 -17.36
CA ALA A 946 22.89 28.64 -16.71
C ALA A 946 22.69 28.75 -15.19
N GLU A 947 23.36 29.70 -14.53
CA GLU A 947 23.22 29.98 -13.10
C GLU A 947 21.83 30.55 -12.77
N GLU A 948 21.29 31.44 -13.61
CA GLU A 948 19.94 32.01 -13.47
C GLU A 948 18.83 30.95 -13.64
N ILE A 949 18.99 30.03 -14.58
CA ILE A 949 18.02 28.94 -14.80
C ILE A 949 18.07 27.94 -13.64
N GLY A 950 19.25 27.71 -13.05
CA GLY A 950 19.43 26.74 -11.99
C GLY A 950 19.22 25.28 -12.41
N HIS A 951 19.23 24.97 -13.72
CA HIS A 951 19.10 23.61 -14.25
C HIS A 951 20.47 22.90 -14.24
N PRO A 952 20.69 21.89 -13.36
CA PRO A 952 22.03 21.32 -13.14
C PRO A 952 22.69 20.74 -14.39
N PHE A 953 21.91 20.14 -15.30
CA PHE A 953 22.45 19.60 -16.55
C PHE A 953 23.03 20.69 -17.46
N SER A 954 22.29 21.79 -17.62
CA SER A 954 22.69 22.92 -18.46
C SER A 954 23.91 23.62 -17.86
N LEU A 955 23.97 23.74 -16.53
CA LEU A 955 25.14 24.26 -15.83
C LEU A 955 26.35 23.33 -15.97
N GLY A 956 26.17 22.02 -15.80
CA GLY A 956 27.22 21.02 -15.99
C GLY A 956 27.77 21.01 -17.42
N TYR A 957 26.90 21.12 -18.43
CA TYR A 957 27.29 21.34 -19.82
C TYR A 957 28.16 22.59 -19.96
N CYS A 958 27.68 23.73 -19.45
CA CYS A 958 28.37 25.02 -19.56
C CYS A 958 29.74 25.01 -18.87
N LEU A 959 29.86 24.38 -17.70
CA LEU A 959 31.11 24.27 -16.95
C LEU A 959 32.09 23.30 -17.62
N GLY A 960 31.63 22.13 -18.07
CA GLY A 960 32.48 21.14 -18.74
C GLY A 960 33.05 21.65 -20.06
N TRP A 961 32.18 22.17 -20.94
CA TRP A 961 32.64 22.78 -22.20
C TRP A 961 33.36 24.11 -21.99
N GLY A 962 33.04 24.85 -20.92
CA GLY A 962 33.80 26.04 -20.51
C GLY A 962 35.23 25.71 -20.10
N ALA A 963 35.42 24.65 -19.34
CA ALA A 963 36.75 24.14 -18.99
C ALA A 963 37.55 23.76 -20.25
N LEU A 964 36.89 23.15 -21.25
CA LEU A 964 37.50 22.80 -22.54
C LEU A 964 37.88 24.06 -23.32
N LEU A 965 37.00 25.06 -23.38
CA LEU A 965 37.27 26.34 -24.03
C LEU A 965 38.51 27.01 -23.44
N HIS A 966 38.58 27.11 -22.11
CA HIS A 966 39.75 27.68 -21.42
C HIS A 966 41.02 26.83 -21.61
N CYS A 967 40.89 25.51 -21.71
CA CYS A 967 41.99 24.61 -22.06
C CYS A 967 42.49 24.91 -23.49
N VAL A 968 41.61 25.06 -24.47
CA VAL A 968 41.98 25.44 -25.85
C VAL A 968 42.64 26.82 -25.88
N GLN A 969 42.21 27.75 -25.02
CA GLN A 969 42.83 29.07 -24.83
C GLN A 969 44.19 29.02 -24.09
N SER A 970 44.58 27.86 -23.55
CA SER A 970 45.75 27.70 -22.67
C SER A 970 45.69 28.55 -21.38
N ASP A 971 44.48 28.89 -20.92
CA ASP A 971 44.23 29.56 -19.63
C ASP A 971 44.02 28.50 -18.54
N ILE A 972 45.13 28.04 -17.96
CA ILE A 972 45.12 26.96 -16.97
C ILE A 972 44.30 27.34 -15.71
N PRO A 973 44.44 28.53 -15.09
CA PRO A 973 43.62 28.92 -13.93
C PRO A 973 42.11 28.89 -14.21
N ALA A 974 41.65 29.47 -15.32
CA ALA A 974 40.22 29.49 -15.66
C ALA A 974 39.69 28.10 -16.02
N SER A 975 40.50 27.29 -16.72
CA SER A 975 40.18 25.91 -17.04
C SER A 975 40.02 25.06 -15.78
N ARG A 976 40.96 25.18 -14.83
CA ARG A 976 40.92 24.47 -13.55
C ARG A 976 39.69 24.85 -12.74
N ALA A 977 39.40 26.15 -12.59
CA ALA A 977 38.24 26.60 -11.83
C ALA A 977 36.92 26.07 -12.39
N SER A 978 36.78 26.06 -13.73
CA SER A 978 35.59 25.50 -14.40
C SER A 978 35.51 23.99 -14.25
N ALA A 979 36.64 23.28 -14.36
CA ALA A 979 36.71 21.83 -14.23
C ALA A 979 36.41 21.36 -12.79
N GLU A 980 36.96 22.02 -11.78
CA GLU A 980 36.67 21.74 -10.35
C GLU A 980 35.18 21.92 -10.05
N ARG A 981 34.57 23.01 -10.55
CA ARG A 981 33.11 23.22 -10.43
C ARG A 981 32.30 22.16 -11.17
N ALA A 982 32.71 21.75 -12.38
CA ALA A 982 32.05 20.70 -13.14
C ALA A 982 32.12 19.34 -12.41
N VAL A 983 33.27 19.01 -11.81
CA VAL A 983 33.47 17.79 -11.02
C VAL A 983 32.63 17.84 -9.75
N ALA A 984 32.62 18.96 -9.01
CA ALA A 984 31.80 19.13 -7.82
C ALA A 984 30.31 18.98 -8.13
N LEU A 985 29.81 19.69 -9.14
CA LEU A 985 28.42 19.61 -9.61
C LEU A 985 28.08 18.19 -10.10
N GLY A 986 29.03 17.55 -10.76
CA GLY A 986 28.89 16.17 -11.24
C GLY A 986 28.80 15.15 -10.12
N HIS A 987 29.50 15.36 -9.01
CA HIS A 987 29.36 14.54 -7.80
C HIS A 987 28.04 14.83 -7.08
N GLU A 988 27.69 16.11 -6.94
CA GLU A 988 26.47 16.58 -6.26
C GLU A 988 25.19 16.09 -6.95
N HIS A 989 25.13 16.17 -8.28
CA HIS A 989 23.93 15.83 -9.07
C HIS A 989 24.09 14.56 -9.93
N HIS A 990 25.12 13.75 -9.68
CA HIS A 990 25.43 12.52 -10.41
C HIS A 990 25.44 12.69 -11.95
N LEU A 991 26.09 13.75 -12.44
CA LEU A 991 26.20 14.09 -13.88
C LEU A 991 27.21 13.17 -14.60
N GLY A 992 26.84 11.92 -14.86
CA GLY A 992 27.66 10.87 -15.48
C GLY A 992 28.27 11.23 -16.85
N GLN A 993 27.68 12.17 -17.59
CA GLN A 993 28.28 12.66 -18.84
C GLN A 993 29.28 13.81 -18.63
N TRP A 994 29.03 14.75 -17.69
CA TRP A 994 29.85 15.96 -17.55
C TRP A 994 30.99 15.80 -16.53
N LEU A 995 30.81 14.92 -15.53
CA LEU A 995 31.81 14.63 -14.52
C LEU A 995 33.11 14.08 -15.12
N PRO A 996 33.10 13.05 -16.01
CA PRO A 996 34.34 12.53 -16.59
C PRO A 996 35.05 13.55 -17.48
N MET A 997 34.30 14.41 -18.19
CA MET A 997 34.86 15.51 -18.97
C MET A 997 35.60 16.52 -18.08
N GLY A 998 34.98 16.94 -16.98
CA GLY A 998 35.61 17.80 -15.98
C GLY A 998 36.88 17.16 -15.38
N GLN A 999 36.82 15.87 -15.03
CA GLN A 999 37.97 15.12 -14.53
C GLN A 999 39.12 15.05 -15.53
N ALA A 1000 38.83 14.84 -16.82
CA ALA A 1000 39.84 14.78 -17.86
C ALA A 1000 40.62 16.09 -17.96
N ILE A 1001 39.90 17.21 -17.99
CA ILE A 1001 40.48 18.55 -18.11
C ILE A 1001 41.20 18.94 -16.82
N LEU A 1002 40.65 18.61 -15.65
CA LEU A 1002 41.32 18.82 -14.36
C LEU A 1002 42.66 18.08 -14.31
N GLY A 1003 42.69 16.80 -14.74
CA GLY A 1003 43.92 16.01 -14.83
C GLY A 1003 44.99 16.67 -15.72
N TRP A 1004 44.58 17.23 -16.87
CA TRP A 1004 45.48 18.03 -17.72
C TRP A 1004 46.03 19.25 -16.98
N THR A 1005 45.18 20.03 -16.30
CA THR A 1005 45.66 21.23 -15.57
C THR A 1005 46.65 20.88 -14.47
N LEU A 1006 46.41 19.80 -13.72
CA LEU A 1006 47.30 19.33 -12.66
C LEU A 1006 48.65 18.87 -13.22
N ALA A 1007 48.62 18.13 -14.33
CA ALA A 1007 49.83 17.61 -14.96
C ALA A 1007 50.71 18.71 -15.57
N MET A 1008 50.11 19.80 -16.06
CA MET A 1008 50.83 20.96 -16.63
C MET A 1008 51.39 21.92 -15.58
N GLN A 1009 50.83 21.97 -14.35
CA GLN A 1009 51.24 22.92 -13.31
C GLN A 1009 52.39 22.43 -12.42
N THR A 1010 52.64 21.12 -12.36
CA THR A 1010 53.65 20.54 -11.48
C THR A 1010 55.00 20.35 -12.19
N THR A 1011 56.08 20.56 -11.44
CA THR A 1011 57.44 20.20 -11.86
C THR A 1011 57.89 18.83 -11.35
N ARG A 1012 57.06 18.17 -10.53
CA ARG A 1012 57.35 16.84 -9.98
C ARG A 1012 56.77 15.76 -10.89
N ALA A 1013 57.61 14.80 -11.28
CA ALA A 1013 57.21 13.72 -12.18
C ALA A 1013 56.02 12.90 -11.64
N ALA A 1014 56.02 12.57 -10.34
CA ALA A 1014 54.97 11.76 -9.73
C ALA A 1014 53.58 12.44 -9.78
N ASP A 1015 53.49 13.71 -9.37
CA ASP A 1015 52.24 14.47 -9.42
C ASP A 1015 51.75 14.67 -10.87
N SER A 1016 52.68 14.75 -11.84
CA SER A 1016 52.35 14.84 -13.27
C SER A 1016 51.81 13.52 -13.82
N ASP A 1017 52.38 12.39 -13.39
CA ASP A 1017 51.88 11.04 -13.71
C ASP A 1017 50.47 10.82 -13.14
N ASP A 1018 50.20 11.30 -11.93
CA ASP A 1018 48.86 11.27 -11.33
C ASP A 1018 47.86 12.11 -12.14
N GLY A 1019 48.25 13.32 -12.55
CA GLY A 1019 47.44 14.17 -13.44
C GLY A 1019 47.17 13.52 -14.80
N LEU A 1020 48.17 12.87 -15.41
CA LEU A 1020 48.02 12.10 -16.65
C LEU A 1020 47.09 10.89 -16.47
N ALA A 1021 47.18 10.19 -15.34
CA ALA A 1021 46.30 9.08 -15.01
C ALA A 1021 44.85 9.57 -14.85
N GLN A 1022 44.64 10.69 -14.17
CA GLN A 1022 43.34 11.32 -14.02
C GLN A 1022 42.77 11.80 -15.37
N LEU A 1023 43.60 12.40 -16.22
CA LEU A 1023 43.22 12.78 -17.59
C LEU A 1023 42.71 11.56 -18.35
N ARG A 1024 43.49 10.46 -18.33
CA ARG A 1024 43.15 9.22 -19.01
C ARG A 1024 41.84 8.62 -18.49
N ILE A 1025 41.68 8.52 -17.17
CA ILE A 1025 40.48 7.97 -16.53
C ILE A 1025 39.25 8.82 -16.89
N GLY A 1026 39.35 10.15 -16.79
CA GLY A 1026 38.26 11.05 -17.15
C GLY A 1026 37.88 10.96 -18.64
N ALA A 1027 38.88 10.90 -19.53
CA ALA A 1027 38.67 10.75 -20.96
C ALA A 1027 38.02 9.41 -21.31
N GLU A 1028 38.54 8.30 -20.77
CA GLU A 1028 37.96 6.96 -20.94
C GLU A 1028 36.53 6.90 -20.37
N GLY A 1029 36.29 7.51 -19.21
CA GLY A 1029 34.96 7.63 -18.61
C GLY A 1029 33.99 8.41 -19.49
N PHE A 1030 34.43 9.51 -20.09
CA PHE A 1030 33.59 10.28 -21.03
C PHE A 1030 33.29 9.49 -22.30
N LEU A 1031 34.30 8.84 -22.88
CA LEU A 1031 34.12 7.99 -24.06
C LEU A 1031 33.22 6.78 -23.75
N SER A 1032 33.24 6.24 -22.53
CA SER A 1032 32.40 5.11 -22.13
C SER A 1032 30.90 5.40 -22.14
N THR A 1033 30.49 6.69 -22.15
CA THR A 1033 29.08 7.08 -22.37
C THR A 1033 28.63 6.91 -23.83
N GLY A 1034 29.50 6.35 -24.68
CA GLY A 1034 29.29 6.15 -26.10
C GLY A 1034 29.49 7.40 -26.97
N PHE A 1035 29.84 8.55 -26.37
CA PHE A 1035 30.25 9.72 -27.13
C PHE A 1035 31.71 9.56 -27.59
N MET A 1036 31.93 9.25 -28.86
CA MET A 1036 33.26 8.99 -29.43
C MET A 1036 33.99 10.24 -29.93
N GLY A 1037 33.29 11.38 -30.04
CA GLY A 1037 33.91 12.65 -30.38
C GLY A 1037 34.90 13.10 -29.31
N LEU A 1038 35.86 13.96 -29.67
CA LEU A 1038 36.94 14.47 -28.81
C LEU A 1038 38.03 13.46 -28.42
N ARG A 1039 37.96 12.19 -28.82
CA ARG A 1039 39.08 11.25 -28.59
C ARG A 1039 40.42 11.77 -29.15
N PRO A 1040 40.49 12.32 -30.38
CA PRO A 1040 41.74 12.93 -30.87
C PRO A 1040 42.21 14.11 -30.01
N PHE A 1041 41.28 14.89 -29.44
CA PHE A 1041 41.59 16.00 -28.56
C PHE A 1041 42.20 15.54 -27.23
N TYR A 1042 41.63 14.53 -26.56
CA TYR A 1042 42.22 14.02 -25.31
C TYR A 1042 43.60 13.37 -25.52
N LEU A 1043 43.82 12.72 -26.67
CA LEU A 1043 45.15 12.23 -27.05
C LEU A 1043 46.13 13.40 -27.26
N ALA A 1044 45.69 14.51 -27.86
CA ALA A 1044 46.49 15.71 -28.01
C ALA A 1044 46.89 16.31 -26.66
N LEU A 1045 45.97 16.41 -25.70
CA LEU A 1045 46.27 16.91 -24.35
C LEU A 1045 47.29 16.03 -23.63
N ARG A 1046 47.20 14.70 -23.77
CA ARG A 1046 48.22 13.78 -23.22
C ARG A 1046 49.57 13.98 -23.90
N ALA A 1047 49.58 14.18 -25.22
CA ALA A 1047 50.80 14.45 -25.96
C ALA A 1047 51.44 15.78 -25.54
N GLU A 1048 50.64 16.84 -25.33
CA GLU A 1048 51.09 18.13 -24.84
C GLU A 1048 51.80 18.00 -23.48
N VAL A 1049 51.20 17.27 -22.53
CA VAL A 1049 51.83 17.01 -21.22
C VAL A 1049 53.16 16.24 -21.38
N ARG A 1050 53.21 15.24 -22.27
CA ARG A 1050 54.44 14.49 -22.56
C ARG A 1050 55.52 15.38 -23.19
N LEU A 1051 55.13 16.34 -24.05
CA LEU A 1051 56.05 17.33 -24.61
C LEU A 1051 56.59 18.29 -23.55
N ALA A 1052 55.74 18.75 -22.63
CA ALA A 1052 56.18 19.56 -21.50
C ALA A 1052 57.21 18.85 -20.62
N ARG A 1053 57.18 17.51 -20.59
CA ARG A 1053 58.12 16.62 -19.89
C ARG A 1053 59.35 16.21 -20.71
N GLN A 1054 59.52 16.72 -21.93
CA GLN A 1054 60.60 16.33 -22.84
C GLN A 1054 60.58 14.82 -23.20
N GLU A 1055 59.38 14.24 -23.35
CA GLU A 1055 59.16 12.83 -23.74
C GLU A 1055 58.56 12.73 -25.16
N PRO A 1056 59.31 13.09 -26.21
CA PRO A 1056 58.75 13.29 -27.55
C PRO A 1056 58.30 11.99 -28.22
N ASP A 1057 58.94 10.85 -27.98
CA ASP A 1057 58.54 9.58 -28.59
C ASP A 1057 57.15 9.14 -28.12
N ALA A 1058 56.87 9.32 -26.82
CA ALA A 1058 55.55 9.04 -26.25
C ALA A 1058 54.49 10.03 -26.79
N ALA A 1059 54.86 11.29 -26.98
CA ALA A 1059 53.98 12.28 -27.59
C ALA A 1059 53.68 11.95 -29.07
N LEU A 1060 54.69 11.59 -29.86
CA LEU A 1060 54.54 11.21 -31.27
C LEU A 1060 53.60 10.00 -31.43
N ALA A 1061 53.74 8.98 -30.60
CA ALA A 1061 52.87 7.80 -30.64
C ALA A 1061 51.39 8.17 -30.40
N LEU A 1062 51.12 9.06 -29.43
CA LEU A 1062 49.76 9.56 -29.15
C LEU A 1062 49.22 10.42 -30.30
N LEU A 1063 50.06 11.23 -30.92
CA LEU A 1063 49.66 12.11 -32.03
C LEU A 1063 49.44 11.33 -33.34
N ASP A 1064 50.21 10.28 -33.60
CA ASP A 1064 49.98 9.36 -34.71
C ASP A 1064 48.60 8.68 -34.57
N GLU A 1065 48.27 8.20 -33.37
CA GLU A 1065 46.94 7.65 -33.06
C GLU A 1065 45.85 8.71 -33.26
N ALA A 1066 46.05 9.93 -32.72
CA ALA A 1066 45.08 11.02 -32.82
C ALA A 1066 44.81 11.43 -34.28
N LEU A 1067 45.86 11.57 -35.10
CA LEU A 1067 45.75 11.91 -36.51
C LEU A 1067 45.07 10.80 -37.32
N ALA A 1068 45.38 9.53 -37.04
CA ALA A 1068 44.72 8.40 -37.67
C ALA A 1068 43.21 8.38 -37.37
N LEU A 1069 42.84 8.58 -36.09
CA LEU A 1069 41.45 8.66 -35.66
C LEU A 1069 40.70 9.86 -36.25
N ALA A 1070 41.31 11.05 -36.25
CA ALA A 1070 40.71 12.25 -36.84
C ALA A 1070 40.43 12.07 -38.34
N LYS A 1071 41.37 11.45 -39.08
CA LYS A 1071 41.21 11.14 -40.52
C LYS A 1071 40.11 10.10 -40.75
N ALA A 1072 40.05 9.04 -39.95
CA ALA A 1072 39.09 7.96 -40.10
C ALA A 1072 37.65 8.38 -39.74
N SER A 1073 37.49 9.18 -38.67
CA SER A 1073 36.20 9.66 -38.18
C SER A 1073 35.66 10.87 -38.94
N GLY A 1074 36.52 11.60 -39.66
CA GLY A 1074 36.13 12.89 -40.25
C GLY A 1074 35.97 14.02 -39.23
N GLU A 1075 36.40 13.83 -37.97
CA GLU A 1075 36.51 14.89 -36.98
C GLU A 1075 37.73 15.77 -37.30
N ARG A 1076 37.50 17.03 -37.71
CA ARG A 1076 38.55 17.90 -38.26
C ARG A 1076 38.88 19.12 -37.41
N TRP A 1077 38.03 19.48 -36.46
CA TRP A 1077 38.10 20.77 -35.76
C TRP A 1077 39.45 21.05 -35.08
N TYR A 1078 40.16 20.01 -34.61
CA TYR A 1078 41.44 20.14 -33.91
C TYR A 1078 42.67 19.70 -34.72
N MET A 1079 42.51 19.39 -36.03
CA MET A 1079 43.59 18.83 -36.85
C MET A 1079 44.80 19.76 -36.99
N ALA A 1080 44.60 21.07 -37.04
CA ALA A 1080 45.72 22.02 -37.13
C ALA A 1080 46.62 21.93 -35.89
N GLU A 1081 46.04 21.84 -34.69
CA GLU A 1081 46.79 21.70 -33.44
C GLU A 1081 47.49 20.34 -33.35
N LEU A 1082 46.89 19.26 -33.84
CA LEU A 1082 47.57 17.95 -33.92
C LEU A 1082 48.87 18.03 -34.74
N TYR A 1083 48.83 18.65 -35.93
CA TYR A 1083 50.04 18.85 -36.73
C TYR A 1083 51.04 19.80 -36.06
N ARG A 1084 50.56 20.82 -35.35
CA ARG A 1084 51.42 21.74 -34.58
C ARG A 1084 52.16 21.00 -33.47
N PHE A 1085 51.46 20.22 -32.65
CA PHE A 1085 52.09 19.41 -31.61
C PHE A 1085 53.04 18.36 -32.19
N TYR A 1086 52.72 17.78 -33.35
CA TYR A 1086 53.61 16.86 -34.05
C TYR A 1086 54.92 17.53 -34.48
N GLY A 1087 54.82 18.76 -34.99
CA GLY A 1087 55.99 19.57 -35.32
C GLY A 1087 56.84 19.90 -34.10
N ALA A 1088 56.21 20.28 -33.00
CA ALA A 1088 56.89 20.55 -31.73
C ALA A 1088 57.62 19.31 -31.18
N ALA A 1089 57.00 18.13 -31.26
CA ALA A 1089 57.62 16.86 -30.86
C ALA A 1089 58.87 16.55 -31.68
N LEU A 1090 58.80 16.74 -33.01
CA LEU A 1090 59.93 16.53 -33.91
C LEU A 1090 61.10 17.50 -33.66
N LEU A 1091 60.81 18.74 -33.23
CA LEU A 1091 61.86 19.67 -32.82
C LEU A 1091 62.62 19.17 -31.59
N VAL A 1092 61.92 18.59 -30.60
CA VAL A 1092 62.57 17.98 -29.43
C VAL A 1092 63.41 16.76 -29.84
N CYS A 1093 62.96 15.98 -30.83
CA CYS A 1093 63.76 14.91 -31.46
C CYS A 1093 64.91 15.41 -32.35
N SER A 1094 65.15 16.73 -32.45
CA SER A 1094 66.16 17.33 -33.33
C SER A 1094 65.99 17.02 -34.82
N ASP A 1095 64.74 16.93 -35.31
CA ASP A 1095 64.39 16.79 -36.73
C ASP A 1095 63.67 18.04 -37.27
N PRO A 1096 64.41 19.15 -37.50
CA PRO A 1096 63.82 20.43 -37.90
C PRO A 1096 63.17 20.38 -39.29
N GLY A 1097 63.64 19.51 -40.19
CA GLY A 1097 63.09 19.38 -41.54
C GLY A 1097 61.67 18.80 -41.52
N ARG A 1098 61.45 17.70 -40.78
CA ARG A 1098 60.10 17.16 -40.61
C ARG A 1098 59.22 18.06 -39.75
N ALA A 1099 59.80 18.77 -38.77
CA ALA A 1099 59.06 19.74 -37.97
C ALA A 1099 58.51 20.89 -38.82
N GLU A 1100 59.33 21.48 -39.69
CA GLU A 1100 58.92 22.53 -40.64
C GLU A 1100 57.76 22.05 -41.53
N ALA A 1101 57.87 20.85 -42.11
CA ALA A 1101 56.80 20.27 -42.92
C ALA A 1101 55.48 20.08 -42.14
N SER A 1102 55.58 19.70 -40.86
CA SER A 1102 54.42 19.56 -39.97
C SER A 1102 53.77 20.91 -39.67
N PHE A 1103 54.54 21.95 -39.35
CA PHE A 1103 53.99 23.29 -39.11
C PHE A 1103 53.35 23.90 -40.37
N LEU A 1104 53.95 23.70 -41.55
CA LEU A 1104 53.33 24.10 -42.81
C LEU A 1104 52.00 23.38 -43.06
N SER A 1105 51.92 22.09 -42.70
CA SER A 1105 50.67 21.32 -42.74
C SER A 1105 49.64 21.90 -41.77
N ALA A 1106 50.03 22.22 -40.54
CA ALA A 1106 49.17 22.87 -39.54
C ALA A 1106 48.60 24.20 -40.05
N ILE A 1107 49.44 25.08 -40.60
CA ILE A 1107 49.04 26.38 -41.18
C ILE A 1107 48.08 26.18 -42.36
N THR A 1108 48.38 25.22 -43.24
CA THR A 1108 47.52 24.93 -44.40
C THR A 1108 46.13 24.45 -43.96
N VAL A 1109 46.07 23.54 -42.99
CA VAL A 1109 44.82 23.07 -42.40
C VAL A 1109 44.07 24.22 -41.73
N ALA A 1110 44.74 25.02 -40.89
CA ALA A 1110 44.12 26.16 -40.20
C ALA A 1110 43.55 27.19 -41.19
N LYS A 1111 44.27 27.52 -42.28
CA LYS A 1111 43.77 28.41 -43.34
C LYS A 1111 42.53 27.87 -44.02
N ASN A 1112 42.52 26.58 -44.37
CA ASN A 1112 41.36 25.93 -44.99
C ASN A 1112 40.13 25.94 -44.07
N GLN A 1113 40.35 25.85 -42.76
CA GLN A 1113 39.29 25.91 -41.74
C GLN A 1113 38.93 27.35 -41.34
N GLN A 1114 39.71 28.35 -41.76
CA GLN A 1114 39.69 29.72 -41.24
C GLN A 1114 39.91 29.80 -39.72
N ALA A 1115 40.64 28.83 -39.16
CA ALA A 1115 40.94 28.74 -37.74
C ALA A 1115 42.12 29.66 -37.37
N ARG A 1116 41.86 30.96 -37.27
CA ARG A 1116 42.92 31.98 -37.12
C ARG A 1116 43.76 31.82 -35.88
N LEU A 1117 43.19 31.38 -34.75
CA LEU A 1117 43.97 31.11 -33.54
C LEU A 1117 45.00 29.99 -33.78
N PHE A 1118 44.60 28.90 -34.44
CA PHE A 1118 45.50 27.79 -34.74
C PHE A 1118 46.52 28.15 -35.82
N GLU A 1119 46.15 28.98 -36.79
CA GLU A 1119 47.08 29.54 -37.78
C GLU A 1119 48.16 30.39 -37.10
N LEU A 1120 47.78 31.26 -36.17
CA LEU A 1120 48.71 32.09 -35.40
C LEU A 1120 49.71 31.22 -34.62
N ARG A 1121 49.22 30.21 -33.87
CA ARG A 1121 50.07 29.32 -33.08
C ARG A 1121 51.07 28.56 -33.95
N ALA A 1122 50.63 27.99 -35.06
CA ALA A 1122 51.52 27.26 -35.97
C ALA A 1122 52.51 28.19 -36.70
N ALA A 1123 52.08 29.38 -37.10
CA ALA A 1123 52.94 30.39 -37.71
C ALA A 1123 54.00 30.90 -36.72
N LEU A 1124 53.64 31.03 -35.44
CA LEU A 1124 54.55 31.46 -34.37
C LEU A 1124 55.68 30.43 -34.15
N GLU A 1125 55.35 29.14 -34.07
CA GLU A 1125 56.35 28.06 -33.93
C GLU A 1125 57.27 27.97 -35.16
N LEU A 1126 56.70 28.06 -36.37
CA LEU A 1126 57.49 28.04 -37.59
C LEU A 1126 58.40 29.27 -37.73
N ALA A 1127 57.90 30.45 -37.34
CA ALA A 1127 58.68 31.68 -37.34
C ALA A 1127 59.87 31.60 -36.37
N ARG A 1128 59.72 30.98 -35.20
CA ARG A 1128 60.82 30.70 -34.26
C ARG A 1128 61.88 29.78 -34.89
N LEU A 1129 61.44 28.68 -35.51
CA LEU A 1129 62.34 27.75 -36.20
C LEU A 1129 63.13 28.46 -37.31
N TRP A 1130 62.47 29.26 -38.13
CA TRP A 1130 63.12 30.03 -39.19
C TRP A 1130 64.03 31.14 -38.68
N GLN A 1131 63.70 31.78 -37.55
CA GLN A 1131 64.61 32.73 -36.90
C GLN A 1131 65.94 32.07 -36.53
N THR A 1132 65.89 30.87 -35.95
CA THR A 1132 67.12 30.10 -35.61
C THR A 1132 67.88 29.57 -36.82
N SER A 1133 67.22 29.50 -37.99
CA SER A 1133 67.78 29.00 -39.25
C SER A 1133 68.20 30.13 -40.22
N ASN A 1134 68.36 31.36 -39.73
CA ASN A 1134 68.73 32.55 -40.50
C ASN A 1134 67.75 32.92 -41.64
N ARG A 1135 66.48 32.55 -41.51
CA ARG A 1135 65.37 32.84 -42.46
C ARG A 1135 64.39 33.88 -41.88
N ALA A 1136 64.93 34.91 -41.24
CA ALA A 1136 64.16 35.87 -40.45
C ALA A 1136 63.16 36.71 -41.29
N HIS A 1137 63.49 37.04 -42.54
CA HIS A 1137 62.54 37.71 -43.45
C HIS A 1137 61.35 36.82 -43.82
N GLU A 1138 61.57 35.52 -44.00
CA GLU A 1138 60.48 34.57 -44.26
C GLU A 1138 59.57 34.42 -43.04
N ALA A 1139 60.16 34.38 -41.84
CA ALA A 1139 59.42 34.37 -40.57
C ALA A 1139 58.53 35.61 -40.42
N ARG A 1140 59.04 36.81 -40.73
CA ARG A 1140 58.27 38.06 -40.66
C ARG A 1140 57.13 38.07 -41.69
N ARG A 1141 57.41 37.65 -42.93
CA ARG A 1141 56.42 37.58 -44.01
C ARG A 1141 55.30 36.56 -43.73
N LEU A 1142 55.60 35.51 -42.98
CA LEU A 1142 54.61 34.53 -42.54
C LEU A 1142 53.76 35.05 -41.37
N LEU A 1143 54.39 35.49 -40.29
CA LEU A 1143 53.70 35.80 -39.02
C LEU A 1143 53.01 37.16 -39.03
N GLY A 1144 53.58 38.18 -39.71
CA GLY A 1144 53.05 39.54 -39.73
C GLY A 1144 51.59 39.63 -40.19
N PRO A 1145 51.24 39.11 -41.38
CA PRO A 1145 49.86 39.15 -41.87
C PRO A 1145 48.86 38.41 -40.97
N VAL A 1146 49.29 37.36 -40.28
CA VAL A 1146 48.42 36.60 -39.36
C VAL A 1146 48.19 37.40 -38.08
N TYR A 1147 49.24 38.02 -37.52
CA TYR A 1147 49.15 38.90 -36.36
C TYR A 1147 48.27 40.14 -36.61
N ASP A 1148 48.43 40.76 -37.78
CA ASP A 1148 47.69 41.97 -38.16
C ASP A 1148 46.20 41.71 -38.40
N TRP A 1149 45.80 40.47 -38.65
CA TRP A 1149 44.39 40.08 -38.79
C TRP A 1149 43.60 40.24 -37.48
N PHE A 1150 44.25 40.04 -36.32
CA PHE A 1150 43.57 40.10 -35.03
C PHE A 1150 43.27 41.55 -34.63
N SER A 1151 42.00 41.87 -34.42
CA SER A 1151 41.55 43.18 -33.94
C SER A 1151 41.24 43.21 -32.43
N GLU A 1152 41.12 42.05 -31.80
CA GLU A 1152 40.77 41.86 -30.39
C GLU A 1152 41.71 40.85 -29.71
N GLY A 1153 41.69 40.76 -28.38
CA GLY A 1153 42.49 39.79 -27.62
C GLY A 1153 44.00 40.06 -27.59
N ARG A 1154 44.46 41.30 -27.81
CA ARG A 1154 45.89 41.67 -27.85
C ARG A 1154 46.67 41.29 -26.57
N ASP A 1155 45.97 41.14 -25.45
CA ASP A 1155 46.53 40.73 -24.18
C ASP A 1155 46.65 39.21 -24.01
N THR A 1156 46.28 38.37 -24.98
CA THR A 1156 46.50 36.93 -24.87
C THR A 1156 47.98 36.55 -24.98
N PRO A 1157 48.42 35.45 -24.34
CA PRO A 1157 49.82 35.03 -24.35
C PRO A 1157 50.42 34.91 -25.76
N GLU A 1158 49.66 34.34 -26.71
CA GLU A 1158 50.09 34.08 -28.08
C GLU A 1158 50.27 35.36 -28.88
N LEU A 1159 49.35 36.32 -28.75
CA LEU A 1159 49.47 37.60 -29.45
C LEU A 1159 50.58 38.48 -28.85
N ARG A 1160 50.78 38.45 -27.53
CA ARG A 1160 51.94 39.09 -26.89
C ARG A 1160 53.25 38.46 -27.33
N GLU A 1161 53.28 37.15 -27.54
CA GLU A 1161 54.47 36.45 -27.99
C GLU A 1161 54.76 36.70 -29.47
N ALA A 1162 53.73 36.67 -30.34
CA ALA A 1162 53.86 37.04 -31.74
C ALA A 1162 54.35 38.48 -31.93
N ALA A 1163 53.83 39.42 -31.13
CA ALA A 1163 54.31 40.81 -31.14
C ALA A 1163 55.79 40.91 -30.76
N ARG A 1164 56.21 40.20 -29.71
CA ARG A 1164 57.62 40.15 -29.28
C ARG A 1164 58.52 39.56 -30.36
N LEU A 1165 58.11 38.47 -30.99
CA LEU A 1165 58.88 37.85 -32.08
C LEU A 1165 58.97 38.78 -33.29
N LEU A 1166 57.87 39.40 -33.72
CA LEU A 1166 57.86 40.36 -34.84
C LEU A 1166 58.72 41.59 -34.56
N ALA A 1167 58.80 42.06 -33.32
CA ALA A 1167 59.70 43.16 -32.94
C ALA A 1167 61.19 42.78 -33.08
N GLY A 1168 61.52 41.50 -32.90
CA GLY A 1168 62.88 40.96 -33.03
C GLY A 1168 63.29 40.52 -34.44
N LEU A 1169 62.39 40.58 -35.43
CA LEU A 1169 62.67 40.20 -36.82
C LEU A 1169 62.97 41.43 -37.69
N PRO A 1170 64.00 41.39 -38.57
CA PRO A 1170 64.37 42.51 -39.43
C PRO A 1170 63.22 42.89 -40.37
N VAL A 1171 62.99 44.19 -40.52
CA VAL A 1171 61.96 44.79 -41.39
C VAL A 1171 62.27 44.51 -42.86
#